data_AF-A0AAE3VHM8-F1
#
_entry.id   AF-A0AAE3VHM8-F1
#
_cell.length_a   1.000
_cell.length_b   1.000
_cell.length_c   1.000
_cell.angle_alpha   90.00
_cell.angle_beta   90.00
_cell.angle_gamma   90.00
#
_symmetry.space_group_name_H-M   'P 1'
#
loop_
_entity.id
_entity.type
_entity.pdbx_description
1 polymer ?
#
loop_
_entity_poly.entity_id
_entity_poly.type
_entity_poly.pdbx_seq_one_letter_code
_entity_poly.pdbx_strand_id
1 'polypeptide(L)'
;MQHCLENAFVKAVLDDKAQLISFCNRQTGTELAKPHDLWRMIIAEDENLEVEIVAADCTPVVSASVDAIEYRYQALRTSEGHDHAIDLVIAGKLVDDELRWSCHITNRSTAIEVREWLFPVVNLSDAVEAMTLHSPNAGGEVIERIRPWAQQANTIYKGMDNLYQRHMLRYPGSQATTSSWAFANDQEGLYLASYDRSFQDTLLCSEVELREKLNFLFVKFPFLKPGAEWTADGYVMAPINGTWHRAADKYRAWADSWSTHHSTPDSIANCQGWQRIIAKSQYGEIFYPFDAMPQIYADGAKAGIDTLFLFGWHKGGHDNDYPNYVVCDKLGGKDNFKKNIKLFQQAGGKVILYSNGQLIDKNADFYRETGQRISTKDLNGNEQQQFYGFSGRGMAQRLYGNRTFVLACPYCQEWFETLCKVADLAHELACDGVFYDQLGAANAICCDPSHGHPVPFTQSTLARANMVGKLRQYINDKYPGMSFGIEHVSDIAAHYSDYIHTVNGGAAVSNPNWAAIGQKPRVPRNMDWFRYIFPEVIISNREIRDDSDVERRVNRLVLTNLISDVEIYRCKKTIAETPHYQSYLGLANAFRVRNARFLRGATYRSTILHHCDNDELDSAGYIARDGSIVIMATQSHLDNATALITVPNAKFIANDAIGDATRNADGTVRIGRHGLILLAFQPQP
;
A
#
# COMPACT_ATOMS: atom_id res chain seq x y z
N MET A 1 4.71 -26.30 33.12
CA MET A 1 4.02 -25.29 33.94
C MET A 1 3.32 -24.32 33.00
N GLN A 2 2.23 -23.68 33.45
CA GLN A 2 1.55 -22.63 32.70
C GLN A 2 1.76 -21.29 33.41
N HIS A 3 1.98 -20.24 32.63
CA HIS A 3 2.22 -18.87 33.07
C HIS A 3 1.09 -18.01 32.53
N CYS A 4 0.42 -17.27 33.40
CA CYS A 4 -0.71 -16.42 33.03
C CYS A 4 -0.30 -14.95 33.13
N LEU A 5 -0.28 -14.26 31.98
CA LEU A 5 -0.15 -12.82 31.92
C LEU A 5 -1.56 -12.23 31.83
N GLU A 6 -1.94 -11.36 32.77
CA GLU A 6 -3.28 -10.79 32.77
C GLU A 6 -3.34 -9.35 33.30
N ASN A 7 -4.23 -8.56 32.69
CA ASN A 7 -4.64 -7.23 33.17
C ASN A 7 -6.13 -7.01 32.88
N ALA A 8 -6.65 -5.79 32.83
CA ALA A 8 -8.08 -5.55 32.57
C ALA A 8 -8.56 -5.90 31.15
N PHE A 9 -7.65 -6.01 30.17
CA PHE A 9 -7.96 -6.13 28.75
C PHE A 9 -7.56 -7.49 28.18
N VAL A 10 -6.40 -8.00 28.58
CA VAL A 10 -5.78 -9.18 28.01
C VAL A 10 -5.61 -10.26 29.07
N LYS A 11 -5.86 -11.51 28.68
CA LYS A 11 -5.36 -12.69 29.38
C LYS A 11 -4.62 -13.58 28.38
N ALA A 12 -3.35 -13.83 28.61
CA ALA A 12 -2.53 -14.73 27.81
C ALA A 12 -1.98 -15.84 28.71
N VAL A 13 -2.13 -17.10 28.29
CA VAL A 13 -1.56 -18.26 28.98
C VAL A 13 -0.52 -18.89 28.08
N LEU A 14 0.71 -18.99 28.56
CA LEU A 14 1.81 -19.68 27.88
C LEU A 14 2.38 -20.81 28.74
N ASP A 15 3.00 -21.81 28.14
CA ASP A 15 3.68 -22.87 28.89
C ASP A 15 5.20 -22.68 28.97
N ASP A 16 5.89 -23.63 29.61
CA ASP A 16 7.35 -23.61 29.75
C ASP A 16 8.11 -23.80 28.42
N LYS A 17 7.44 -24.20 27.34
CA LYS A 17 8.04 -24.42 26.02
C LYS A 17 7.77 -23.28 25.04
N ALA A 18 7.25 -22.15 25.53
CA ALA A 18 6.79 -21.04 24.70
C ALA A 18 5.65 -21.43 23.74
N GLN A 19 4.78 -22.35 24.15
CA GLN A 19 3.49 -22.55 23.51
C GLN A 19 2.50 -21.52 24.04
N LEU A 20 1.87 -20.75 23.15
CA LEU A 20 0.70 -19.94 23.48
C LEU A 20 -0.49 -20.88 23.63
N ILE A 21 -1.01 -21.06 24.84
CA ILE A 21 -2.14 -21.95 25.15
C ILE A 21 -3.48 -21.22 24.97
N SER A 22 -3.52 -19.93 25.32
CA SER A 22 -4.72 -19.08 25.24
C SER A 22 -4.32 -17.62 25.10
N PHE A 23 -5.08 -16.87 24.30
CA PHE A 23 -5.06 -15.42 24.20
C PHE A 23 -6.50 -14.91 24.16
N CYS A 24 -6.96 -14.31 25.24
CA CYS A 24 -8.37 -13.96 25.45
C CYS A 24 -8.57 -12.43 25.57
N ASN A 25 -9.60 -11.93 24.89
CA ASN A 25 -10.14 -10.59 25.12
C ASN A 25 -10.96 -10.61 26.42
N ARG A 26 -10.47 -9.96 27.47
CA ARG A 26 -11.14 -9.98 28.78
C ARG A 26 -12.40 -9.12 28.84
N GLN A 27 -12.60 -8.21 27.90
CA GLN A 27 -13.80 -7.38 27.89
C GLN A 27 -15.03 -8.17 27.39
N THR A 28 -14.81 -9.14 26.50
CA THR A 28 -15.87 -9.96 25.90
C THR A 28 -15.85 -11.41 26.38
N GLY A 29 -14.70 -11.89 26.88
CA GLY A 29 -14.46 -13.29 27.22
C GLY A 29 -14.10 -14.16 26.00
N THR A 30 -13.93 -13.55 24.82
CA THR A 30 -13.65 -14.29 23.58
C THR A 30 -12.22 -14.80 23.54
N GLU A 31 -12.07 -16.08 23.20
CA GLU A 31 -10.77 -16.68 22.91
C GLU A 31 -10.36 -16.30 21.49
N LEU A 32 -9.17 -15.71 21.33
CA LEU A 32 -8.69 -15.17 20.05
C LEU A 32 -7.66 -16.08 19.36
N ALA A 33 -7.02 -16.98 20.11
CA ALA A 33 -6.04 -17.93 19.58
C ALA A 33 -6.24 -19.35 20.11
N LYS A 34 -5.87 -20.35 19.32
CA LYS A 34 -5.76 -21.76 19.72
C LYS A 34 -4.32 -22.07 20.17
N PRO A 35 -4.13 -23.16 20.94
CA PRO A 35 -2.80 -23.63 21.31
C PRO A 35 -1.84 -23.76 20.12
N HIS A 36 -0.68 -23.11 20.21
CA HIS A 36 0.39 -23.22 19.21
C HIS A 36 1.75 -22.75 19.74
N ASP A 37 2.83 -23.34 19.22
CA ASP A 37 4.20 -22.86 19.46
C ASP A 37 4.34 -21.42 18.97
N LEU A 38 4.93 -20.55 19.80
CA LEU A 38 4.95 -19.10 19.54
C LEU A 38 5.96 -18.71 18.46
N TRP A 39 6.95 -19.54 18.16
CA TRP A 39 8.06 -19.17 17.28
C TRP A 39 8.60 -20.35 16.47
N ARG A 40 9.16 -20.04 15.30
CA ARG A 40 9.99 -20.94 14.50
C ARG A 40 11.21 -20.20 13.97
N MET A 41 12.26 -20.95 13.66
CA MET A 41 13.50 -20.43 13.10
C MET A 41 13.95 -21.34 11.95
N ILE A 42 14.46 -20.74 10.88
CA ILE A 42 15.08 -21.47 9.77
C ILE A 42 16.58 -21.20 9.80
N ILE A 43 17.37 -22.28 9.79
CA ILE A 43 18.83 -22.22 9.69
C ILE A 43 19.30 -22.88 8.39
N ALA A 44 20.50 -22.50 7.94
CA ALA A 44 21.25 -23.28 6.96
C ALA A 44 22.26 -24.19 7.67
N GLU A 45 22.22 -25.48 7.31
CA GLU A 45 23.14 -26.52 7.75
C GLU A 45 23.69 -27.24 6.50
N ASP A 46 25.01 -27.21 6.33
CA ASP A 46 25.70 -27.72 5.14
C ASP A 46 25.11 -27.18 3.82
N GLU A 47 24.53 -28.06 2.99
CA GLU A 47 23.88 -27.71 1.73
C GLU A 47 22.37 -27.46 1.86
N ASN A 48 21.78 -27.77 3.01
CA ASN A 48 20.37 -27.53 3.29
C ASN A 48 20.18 -26.10 3.80
N LEU A 49 19.48 -25.28 3.02
CA LEU A 49 19.21 -23.88 3.36
C LEU A 49 17.97 -23.68 4.24
N GLU A 50 17.21 -24.74 4.50
CA GLU A 50 15.87 -24.66 5.09
C GLU A 50 15.67 -25.73 6.19
N VAL A 51 16.55 -25.76 7.19
CA VAL A 51 16.37 -26.62 8.38
C VAL A 51 15.54 -25.89 9.43
N GLU A 52 14.39 -26.49 9.80
CA GLU A 52 13.43 -25.91 10.73
C GLU A 52 13.76 -26.25 12.19
N ILE A 53 13.69 -25.24 13.04
CA ILE A 53 13.72 -25.32 14.50
C ILE A 53 12.39 -24.79 15.02
N VAL A 54 11.71 -25.58 15.85
CA VAL A 54 10.44 -25.21 16.50
C VAL A 54 10.60 -25.12 18.02
N ALA A 55 9.74 -24.33 18.65
CA ALA A 55 9.79 -24.10 20.09
C ALA A 55 9.65 -25.41 20.90
N ALA A 56 8.76 -26.33 20.49
CA ALA A 56 8.49 -27.58 21.20
C ALA A 56 9.71 -28.50 21.38
N ASP A 57 10.67 -28.43 20.47
CA ASP A 57 11.90 -29.25 20.48
C ASP A 57 13.01 -28.63 21.33
N CYS A 58 12.83 -27.38 21.76
CA CYS A 58 13.79 -26.63 22.54
C CYS A 58 13.38 -26.56 24.04
N THR A 59 14.37 -26.36 24.91
CA THR A 59 14.13 -26.22 26.37
C THR A 59 14.66 -24.88 26.87
N PRO A 60 13.79 -23.92 27.21
CA PRO A 60 14.22 -22.65 27.78
C PRO A 60 14.29 -22.70 29.31
N VAL A 61 15.01 -21.72 29.87
CA VAL A 61 14.77 -21.23 31.22
C VAL A 61 13.71 -20.15 31.15
N VAL A 62 12.68 -20.25 31.97
CA VAL A 62 11.53 -19.33 31.96
C VAL A 62 11.49 -18.51 33.24
N SER A 63 11.32 -17.21 33.10
CA SER A 63 10.96 -16.32 34.20
C SER A 63 9.67 -15.59 33.86
N ALA A 64 8.68 -15.65 34.75
CA ALA A 64 7.37 -15.06 34.52
C ALA A 64 6.86 -14.31 35.76
N SER A 65 5.99 -13.35 35.51
CA SER A 65 5.22 -12.56 36.46
C SER A 65 3.82 -12.34 35.90
N VAL A 66 2.97 -11.58 36.59
CA VAL A 66 1.58 -11.34 36.16
C VAL A 66 1.46 -10.52 34.87
N ASP A 67 2.48 -9.74 34.51
CA ASP A 67 2.46 -8.84 33.36
C ASP A 67 3.65 -9.00 32.41
N ALA A 68 4.60 -9.88 32.71
CA ALA A 68 5.77 -10.12 31.88
C ALA A 68 6.25 -11.58 31.92
N ILE A 69 6.81 -12.04 30.81
CA ILE A 69 7.43 -13.36 30.66
C ILE A 69 8.68 -13.26 29.81
N GLU A 70 9.68 -14.09 30.13
CA GLU A 70 10.90 -14.20 29.36
C GLU A 70 11.32 -15.67 29.22
N TYR A 71 11.65 -16.06 28.00
CA TYR A 71 12.22 -17.35 27.65
C TYR A 71 13.68 -17.16 27.25
N ARG A 72 14.59 -17.89 27.88
CA ARG A 72 16.02 -17.91 27.55
C ARG A 72 16.46 -19.30 27.15
N TYR A 73 16.92 -19.44 25.92
CA TYR A 73 17.52 -20.66 25.39
C TYR A 73 19.03 -20.48 25.28
N GLN A 74 19.80 -21.50 25.67
CA GLN A 74 21.26 -21.54 25.50
C GLN A 74 21.70 -22.41 24.32
N ALA A 75 20.80 -23.24 23.83
CA ALA A 75 20.96 -24.06 22.65
C ALA A 75 19.57 -24.31 22.06
N LEU A 76 19.53 -24.46 20.74
CA LEU A 76 18.31 -24.79 19.99
C LEU A 76 18.50 -26.13 19.30
N ARG A 77 17.41 -26.89 19.17
CA ARG A 77 17.42 -28.24 18.63
C ARG A 77 16.56 -28.32 17.38
N THR A 78 17.10 -28.91 16.31
CA THR A 78 16.34 -29.15 15.07
C THR A 78 15.34 -30.29 15.28
N SER A 79 14.33 -30.36 14.40
CA SER A 79 13.37 -31.48 14.39
C SER A 79 14.02 -32.84 14.11
N GLU A 80 15.21 -32.85 13.48
CA GLU A 80 16.04 -34.04 13.28
C GLU A 80 16.88 -34.41 14.51
N GLY A 81 16.93 -33.55 15.53
CA GLY A 81 17.58 -33.79 16.81
C GLY A 81 19.03 -33.30 16.90
N HIS A 82 19.47 -32.41 16.02
CA HIS A 82 20.78 -31.75 16.11
C HIS A 82 20.71 -30.54 17.05
N ASP A 83 21.67 -30.43 17.98
CA ASP A 83 21.77 -29.30 18.89
C ASP A 83 22.73 -28.24 18.33
N HIS A 84 22.31 -26.98 18.33
CA HIS A 84 23.11 -25.84 17.90
C HIS A 84 23.26 -24.83 19.02
N ALA A 85 24.48 -24.30 19.16
CA ALA A 85 24.81 -23.23 20.09
C ALA A 85 24.25 -21.89 19.62
N ILE A 86 22.93 -21.72 19.71
CA ILE A 86 22.22 -20.47 19.41
C ILE A 86 21.57 -20.02 20.72
N ASP A 87 21.94 -18.82 21.18
CA ASP A 87 21.21 -18.21 22.29
C ASP A 87 20.01 -17.45 21.73
N LEU A 88 18.85 -17.66 22.36
CA LEU A 88 17.61 -16.98 22.00
C LEU A 88 16.98 -16.44 23.28
N VAL A 89 16.64 -15.15 23.28
CA VAL A 89 15.85 -14.51 24.32
C VAL A 89 14.57 -14.00 23.68
N ILE A 90 13.42 -14.38 24.22
CA ILE A 90 12.12 -13.83 23.84
C ILE A 90 11.50 -13.24 25.10
N ALA A 91 11.18 -11.95 25.06
CA ALA A 91 10.58 -11.24 26.18
C ALA A 91 9.22 -10.67 25.78
N GLY A 92 8.20 -10.97 26.57
CA GLY A 92 6.83 -10.49 26.43
C GLY A 92 6.41 -9.64 27.63
N LYS A 93 5.69 -8.55 27.37
CA LYS A 93 5.18 -7.66 28.41
C LYS A 93 3.81 -7.08 28.05
N LEU A 94 2.90 -7.08 29.01
CA LEU A 94 1.64 -6.36 28.92
C LEU A 94 1.87 -4.86 29.10
N VAL A 95 1.40 -4.08 28.15
CA VAL A 95 1.40 -2.61 28.16
C VAL A 95 0.01 -2.18 27.71
N ASP A 96 -0.78 -1.64 28.64
CA ASP A 96 -2.20 -1.31 28.41
C ASP A 96 -2.99 -2.52 27.87
N ASP A 97 -3.56 -2.44 26.67
CA ASP A 97 -4.29 -3.53 26.01
C ASP A 97 -3.42 -4.36 25.05
N GLU A 98 -2.09 -4.18 25.09
CA GLU A 98 -1.14 -4.84 24.17
C GLU A 98 -0.23 -5.81 24.90
N LEU A 99 -0.07 -7.00 24.35
CA LEU A 99 1.03 -7.89 24.65
C LEU A 99 2.16 -7.62 23.65
N ARG A 100 3.20 -6.95 24.13
CA ARG A 100 4.36 -6.53 23.33
C ARG A 100 5.50 -7.52 23.49
N TRP A 101 6.17 -7.82 22.39
CA TRP A 101 7.26 -8.79 22.36
C TRP A 101 8.53 -8.21 21.73
N SER A 102 9.65 -8.74 22.18
CA SER A 102 10.97 -8.54 21.60
C SER A 102 11.74 -9.86 21.59
N CYS A 103 12.70 -9.98 20.67
CA CYS A 103 13.62 -11.10 20.62
C CYS A 103 15.05 -10.63 20.39
N HIS A 104 15.99 -11.39 20.95
CA HIS A 104 17.43 -11.25 20.72
C HIS A 104 18.00 -12.64 20.41
N ILE A 105 18.79 -12.73 19.35
CA ILE A 105 19.41 -13.97 18.87
C ILE A 105 20.92 -13.75 18.83
N THR A 106 21.68 -14.63 19.44
CA THR A 106 23.14 -14.68 19.32
C THR A 106 23.53 -16.03 18.73
N ASN A 107 24.08 -16.03 17.50
CA ASN A 107 24.53 -17.26 16.86
C ASN A 107 25.95 -17.60 17.34
N ARG A 108 26.08 -18.40 18.40
CA ARG A 108 27.38 -18.87 18.93
C ARG A 108 27.90 -20.12 18.22
N SER A 109 27.20 -20.62 17.21
CA SER A 109 27.69 -21.71 16.40
C SER A 109 28.92 -21.28 15.61
N THR A 110 29.64 -22.26 15.04
CA THR A 110 30.82 -22.01 14.19
C THR A 110 30.56 -22.24 12.70
N ALA A 111 29.41 -22.79 12.33
CA ALA A 111 29.17 -23.30 10.97
C ALA A 111 27.80 -22.94 10.37
N ILE A 112 26.79 -22.65 11.18
CA ILE A 112 25.42 -22.44 10.68
C ILE A 112 25.09 -20.96 10.54
N GLU A 113 24.19 -20.65 9.62
CA GLU A 113 23.58 -19.32 9.48
C GLU A 113 22.12 -19.37 9.92
N VAL A 114 21.67 -18.40 10.74
CA VAL A 114 20.24 -18.23 11.03
C VAL A 114 19.62 -17.38 9.92
N ARG A 115 18.75 -17.96 9.10
CA ARG A 115 18.23 -17.33 7.89
C ARG A 115 16.94 -16.58 8.13
N GLU A 116 16.02 -17.20 8.86
CA GLU A 116 14.66 -16.67 9.07
C GLU A 116 14.23 -16.76 10.53
N TRP A 117 13.47 -15.75 10.95
CA TRP A 117 12.81 -15.69 12.25
C TRP A 117 11.31 -15.50 12.04
N LEU A 118 10.51 -16.47 12.49
CA LEU A 118 9.06 -16.52 12.30
C LEU A 118 8.37 -16.31 13.66
N PHE A 119 7.75 -15.14 13.86
CA PHE A 119 7.25 -14.73 15.17
C PHE A 119 6.26 -13.53 15.14
N PRO A 120 5.31 -13.45 16.10
CA PRO A 120 4.76 -14.59 16.82
C PRO A 120 3.93 -15.44 15.85
N VAL A 121 3.90 -16.76 16.07
CA VAL A 121 3.00 -17.66 15.35
C VAL A 121 1.69 -17.75 16.11
N VAL A 122 0.60 -17.24 15.51
CA VAL A 122 -0.72 -17.19 16.15
C VAL A 122 -1.70 -18.05 15.37
N ASN A 123 -2.08 -19.19 15.92
CA ASN A 123 -3.14 -20.06 15.40
C ASN A 123 -4.50 -19.48 15.75
N LEU A 124 -5.31 -19.12 14.77
CA LEU A 124 -6.58 -18.42 15.02
C LEU A 124 -7.62 -19.31 15.74
N SER A 125 -8.40 -18.70 16.62
CA SER A 125 -9.61 -19.33 17.15
C SER A 125 -10.72 -19.37 16.11
N ASP A 126 -11.71 -20.26 16.30
CA ASP A 126 -12.88 -20.32 15.40
C ASP A 126 -13.66 -18.99 15.39
N ALA A 127 -13.66 -18.26 16.51
CA ALA A 127 -14.27 -16.94 16.62
C ALA A 127 -13.59 -15.91 15.71
N VAL A 128 -12.25 -15.89 15.69
CA VAL A 128 -11.48 -14.97 14.82
C VAL A 128 -11.54 -15.41 13.37
N GLU A 129 -11.54 -16.71 13.08
CA GLU A 129 -11.72 -17.23 11.71
C GLU A 129 -13.07 -16.84 11.08
N ALA A 130 -14.09 -16.58 11.91
CA ALA A 130 -15.41 -16.12 11.50
C ALA A 130 -15.50 -14.58 11.33
N MET A 131 -14.47 -13.82 11.72
CA MET A 131 -14.39 -12.38 11.53
C MET A 131 -13.95 -12.01 10.12
N THR A 132 -13.98 -10.72 9.81
CA THR A 132 -13.41 -10.18 8.57
C THR A 132 -11.95 -9.82 8.77
N LEU A 133 -11.10 -10.21 7.82
CA LEU A 133 -9.70 -9.76 7.76
C LEU A 133 -9.61 -8.47 6.93
N HIS A 134 -9.12 -7.42 7.57
CA HIS A 134 -8.74 -6.15 6.97
C HIS A 134 -7.23 -6.18 6.69
N SER A 135 -6.88 -6.62 5.49
CA SER A 135 -5.49 -6.81 5.05
C SER A 135 -4.88 -5.50 4.55
N PRO A 136 -3.60 -5.22 4.84
CA PRO A 136 -2.91 -4.01 4.38
C PRO A 136 -2.52 -4.05 2.90
N ASN A 137 -2.85 -5.13 2.19
CA ASN A 137 -2.55 -5.32 0.78
C ASN A 137 -3.16 -4.21 -0.08
N ALA A 138 -2.36 -3.64 -0.98
CA ALA A 138 -2.78 -2.62 -1.93
C ALA A 138 -3.43 -1.37 -1.31
N GLY A 139 -3.19 -1.10 -0.03
CA GLY A 139 -3.80 0.00 0.71
C GLY A 139 -5.11 -0.37 1.42
N GLY A 140 -5.56 -1.63 1.31
CA GLY A 140 -6.74 -2.15 1.99
C GLY A 140 -7.45 -3.20 1.15
N GLU A 141 -7.48 -4.44 1.65
CA GLU A 141 -8.24 -5.56 1.10
C GLU A 141 -9.10 -6.21 2.20
N VAL A 142 -10.39 -6.39 1.91
CA VAL A 142 -11.37 -6.97 2.83
C VAL A 142 -11.60 -8.44 2.45
N ILE A 143 -11.36 -9.33 3.40
CA ILE A 143 -11.50 -10.78 3.24
C ILE A 143 -12.52 -11.30 4.27
N GLU A 144 -13.73 -11.57 3.80
CA GLU A 144 -14.85 -12.05 4.62
C GLU A 144 -14.74 -13.54 5.00
N ARG A 145 -13.94 -14.31 4.24
CA ARG A 145 -13.77 -15.75 4.44
C ARG A 145 -12.29 -16.11 4.47
N ILE A 146 -11.70 -16.03 5.66
CA ILE A 146 -10.25 -16.10 5.88
C ILE A 146 -9.68 -17.47 5.46
N ARG A 147 -10.24 -18.57 5.95
CA ARG A 147 -9.73 -19.92 5.66
C ARG A 147 -9.76 -20.27 4.16
N PRO A 148 -10.88 -20.09 3.42
CA PRO A 148 -10.89 -20.31 1.97
C PRO A 148 -9.94 -19.41 1.20
N TRP A 149 -9.69 -18.18 1.67
CA TRP A 149 -8.69 -17.29 1.09
C TRP A 149 -7.26 -17.83 1.33
N ALA A 150 -6.92 -18.22 2.55
CA ALA A 150 -5.60 -18.77 2.88
C ALA A 150 -5.28 -20.06 2.10
N GLN A 151 -6.27 -20.94 1.90
CA GLN A 151 -6.13 -22.19 1.13
C GLN A 151 -5.88 -21.99 -0.37
N GLN A 152 -6.06 -20.78 -0.91
CA GLN A 152 -5.73 -20.47 -2.32
C GLN A 152 -4.22 -20.38 -2.56
N ALA A 153 -3.40 -20.35 -1.51
CA ALA A 153 -1.95 -20.23 -1.59
C ALA A 153 -1.22 -21.52 -2.04
N ASN A 154 -1.88 -22.38 -2.81
CA ASN A 154 -1.28 -23.60 -3.34
C ASN A 154 -0.21 -23.27 -4.39
N THR A 155 0.99 -23.81 -4.20
CA THR A 155 2.15 -23.57 -5.08
C THR A 155 2.29 -24.62 -6.19
N ILE A 156 1.33 -25.56 -6.27
CA ILE A 156 1.23 -26.70 -7.18
C ILE A 156 2.39 -27.70 -7.00
N TYR A 157 3.59 -27.33 -7.41
CA TYR A 157 4.79 -28.18 -7.33
C TYR A 157 6.03 -27.46 -6.77
N LYS A 158 5.92 -26.18 -6.42
CA LYS A 158 7.08 -25.32 -6.07
C LYS A 158 7.31 -25.15 -4.57
N GLY A 159 6.44 -25.68 -3.71
CA GLY A 159 6.49 -25.49 -2.27
C GLY A 159 6.00 -26.71 -1.50
N MET A 160 6.22 -26.69 -0.19
CA MET A 160 5.85 -27.76 0.73
C MET A 160 4.37 -27.67 1.14
N ASP A 161 3.45 -27.66 0.17
CA ASP A 161 2.00 -27.50 0.40
C ASP A 161 1.39 -28.63 1.27
N ASN A 162 2.12 -29.71 1.50
CA ASN A 162 1.75 -30.76 2.46
C ASN A 162 2.00 -30.35 3.92
N LEU A 163 2.93 -29.43 4.17
CA LEU A 163 3.24 -28.86 5.48
C LEU A 163 2.62 -27.47 5.63
N TYR A 164 2.89 -26.56 4.70
CA TYR A 164 2.53 -25.15 4.81
C TYR A 164 2.01 -24.61 3.47
N GLN A 165 0.74 -24.17 3.45
CA GLN A 165 0.20 -23.39 2.33
C GLN A 165 0.25 -21.91 2.71
N ARG A 166 1.13 -21.11 2.08
CA ARG A 166 1.51 -19.77 2.57
C ARG A 166 1.10 -18.64 1.65
N HIS A 167 0.26 -17.74 2.16
CA HIS A 167 0.04 -16.44 1.54
C HIS A 167 0.97 -15.40 2.17
N MET A 168 1.76 -14.69 1.35
CA MET A 168 2.81 -13.79 1.82
C MET A 168 2.62 -12.39 1.25
N LEU A 169 2.65 -11.40 2.13
CA LEU A 169 2.65 -9.98 1.78
C LEU A 169 3.96 -9.35 2.27
N ARG A 170 4.71 -8.73 1.36
CA ARG A 170 6.00 -8.10 1.71
C ARG A 170 5.82 -6.66 2.20
N TYR A 171 6.30 -6.39 3.43
CA TYR A 171 6.44 -5.07 4.03
C TYR A 171 7.93 -4.67 4.09
N PRO A 172 8.28 -3.39 3.87
CA PRO A 172 7.40 -2.31 3.39
C PRO A 172 7.12 -2.39 1.88
N GLY A 173 5.93 -1.97 1.45
CA GLY A 173 5.59 -1.82 0.03
C GLY A 173 4.11 -2.03 -0.27
N SER A 174 3.70 -1.99 -1.54
CA SER A 174 2.27 -2.08 -1.88
C SER A 174 1.61 -3.43 -1.58
N GLN A 175 2.37 -4.50 -1.32
CA GLN A 175 1.81 -5.78 -0.87
C GLN A 175 1.42 -5.76 0.61
N ALA A 176 2.12 -4.98 1.43
CA ALA A 176 1.73 -4.67 2.80
C ALA A 176 2.06 -3.20 3.05
N THR A 177 1.06 -2.33 2.89
CA THR A 177 1.25 -0.88 3.02
C THR A 177 1.49 -0.42 4.46
N THR A 178 1.17 -1.30 5.41
CA THR A 178 1.38 -1.19 6.85
C THR A 178 1.74 -2.58 7.37
N SER A 179 2.52 -2.67 8.45
CA SER A 179 3.00 -3.95 9.00
C SER A 179 2.05 -4.52 10.07
N SER A 180 0.80 -4.78 9.70
CA SER A 180 -0.20 -5.32 10.63
C SER A 180 -1.25 -6.23 9.98
N TRP A 181 -1.81 -7.12 10.78
CA TRP A 181 -3.05 -7.86 10.52
C TRP A 181 -4.17 -7.37 11.44
N ALA A 182 -5.36 -7.17 10.89
CA ALA A 182 -6.54 -6.79 11.65
C ALA A 182 -7.71 -7.71 11.32
N PHE A 183 -8.19 -8.42 12.34
CA PHE A 183 -9.39 -9.25 12.28
C PHE A 183 -10.45 -8.54 13.11
N ALA A 184 -11.62 -8.27 12.55
CA ALA A 184 -12.67 -7.59 13.29
C ALA A 184 -14.07 -8.00 12.83
N ASN A 185 -14.99 -7.95 13.77
CA ASN A 185 -16.42 -7.76 13.52
C ASN A 185 -16.80 -6.35 14.03
N ASP A 186 -18.10 -6.07 14.22
CA ASP A 186 -18.54 -4.75 14.67
C ASP A 186 -18.32 -4.49 16.17
N GLN A 187 -18.01 -5.53 16.95
CA GLN A 187 -17.94 -5.50 18.41
C GLN A 187 -16.52 -5.73 18.96
N GLU A 188 -15.72 -6.57 18.31
CA GLU A 188 -14.38 -6.93 18.76
C GLU A 188 -13.49 -7.49 17.65
N GLY A 189 -12.23 -7.77 17.98
CA GLY A 189 -11.26 -8.31 17.04
C GLY A 189 -9.93 -8.74 17.63
N LEU A 190 -9.04 -9.20 16.75
CA LEU A 190 -7.63 -9.47 17.02
C LEU A 190 -6.76 -8.57 16.14
N TYR A 191 -5.74 -7.96 16.74
CA TYR A 191 -4.75 -7.15 16.06
C TYR A 191 -3.35 -7.70 16.28
N LEU A 192 -2.61 -7.87 15.18
CA LEU A 192 -1.21 -8.27 15.18
C LEU A 192 -0.41 -7.19 14.45
N ALA A 193 0.72 -6.75 14.98
CA ALA A 193 1.57 -5.78 14.30
C ALA A 193 3.07 -6.02 14.56
N SER A 194 3.89 -5.44 13.69
CA SER A 194 5.33 -5.27 13.90
C SER A 194 5.67 -3.79 13.80
N TYR A 195 5.79 -3.14 14.96
CA TYR A 195 6.21 -1.77 15.20
C TYR A 195 7.74 -1.58 15.13
N ASP A 196 8.39 -2.34 14.25
CA ASP A 196 9.84 -2.37 14.09
C ASP A 196 10.34 -1.09 13.40
N ARG A 197 11.09 -0.28 14.16
CA ARG A 197 11.64 1.00 13.70
C ARG A 197 12.82 0.85 12.74
N SER A 198 13.39 -0.34 12.61
CA SER A 198 14.42 -0.64 11.62
C SER A 198 13.86 -0.77 10.20
N PHE A 199 12.53 -0.97 10.06
CA PHE A 199 11.83 -1.21 8.80
C PHE A 199 12.51 -2.24 7.89
N GLN A 200 13.19 -3.21 8.49
CA GLN A 200 13.76 -4.34 7.76
C GLN A 200 12.65 -5.13 7.08
N ASP A 201 12.99 -5.75 5.95
CA ASP A 201 12.10 -6.62 5.19
C ASP A 201 11.39 -7.61 6.12
N THR A 202 10.07 -7.50 6.14
CA THR A 202 9.19 -8.31 6.98
C THR A 202 8.09 -8.88 6.09
N LEU A 203 7.91 -10.19 6.08
CA LEU A 203 6.72 -10.79 5.48
C LEU A 203 5.60 -10.84 6.51
N LEU A 204 4.42 -10.41 6.09
CA LEU A 204 3.16 -10.74 6.73
C LEU A 204 2.69 -12.06 6.11
N CYS A 205 2.72 -13.14 6.90
CA CYS A 205 2.43 -14.48 6.40
C CYS A 205 1.16 -15.03 7.05
N SER A 206 0.26 -15.53 6.22
CA SER A 206 -0.79 -16.47 6.61
C SER A 206 -0.36 -17.85 6.14
N GLU A 207 -0.56 -18.86 6.97
CA GLU A 207 -0.33 -20.24 6.56
C GLU A 207 -1.41 -21.20 7.05
N VAL A 208 -1.75 -22.16 6.20
CA VAL A 208 -2.48 -23.37 6.60
C VAL A 208 -1.45 -24.46 6.86
N GLU A 209 -1.18 -24.73 8.13
CA GLU A 209 -0.23 -25.74 8.58
C GLU A 209 -0.93 -27.10 8.67
N LEU A 210 -0.30 -28.12 8.07
CA LEU A 210 -0.74 -29.51 8.04
C LEU A 210 -2.22 -29.67 7.63
N ARG A 211 -2.72 -28.71 6.84
CA ARG A 211 -4.12 -28.60 6.37
C ARG A 211 -5.16 -28.32 7.46
N GLU A 212 -4.73 -28.06 8.70
CA GLU A 212 -5.63 -27.91 9.85
C GLU A 212 -5.52 -26.53 10.49
N LYS A 213 -4.34 -26.18 11.02
CA LYS A 213 -4.13 -24.95 11.78
C LYS A 213 -4.01 -23.76 10.84
N LEU A 214 -4.61 -22.64 11.21
CA LEU A 214 -4.55 -21.41 10.43
C LEU A 214 -3.73 -20.38 11.21
N ASN A 215 -2.48 -20.21 10.82
CA ASN A 215 -1.53 -19.35 11.52
C ASN A 215 -1.39 -18.01 10.80
N PHE A 216 -1.25 -16.94 11.59
CA PHE A 216 -0.79 -15.64 11.13
C PHE A 216 0.46 -15.24 11.91
N LEU A 217 1.45 -14.73 11.19
CA LEU A 217 2.77 -14.42 11.74
C LEU A 217 3.50 -13.36 10.91
N PHE A 218 4.64 -12.91 11.45
CA PHE A 218 5.63 -12.13 10.72
C PHE A 218 6.90 -12.95 10.50
N VAL A 219 7.54 -12.78 9.34
CA VAL A 219 8.85 -13.39 9.03
C VAL A 219 9.87 -12.31 8.81
N LYS A 220 11.00 -12.36 9.52
CA LYS A 220 12.17 -11.49 9.31
C LYS A 220 13.37 -12.33 8.87
N PHE A 221 14.31 -11.68 8.19
CA PHE A 221 15.43 -12.35 7.53
C PHE A 221 16.78 -11.92 8.10
N PRO A 222 17.15 -12.35 9.32
CA PRO A 222 18.39 -11.90 9.95
C PRO A 222 19.66 -12.26 9.16
N PHE A 223 19.68 -13.38 8.43
CA PHE A 223 20.89 -13.92 7.77
C PHE A 223 22.12 -13.90 8.70
N LEU A 224 21.92 -14.35 9.94
CA LEU A 224 22.87 -14.20 11.04
C LEU A 224 24.01 -15.21 10.92
N LYS A 225 25.19 -14.70 10.55
CA LYS A 225 26.43 -15.48 10.47
C LYS A 225 26.89 -16.00 11.84
N PRO A 226 27.74 -17.05 11.87
CA PRO A 226 28.47 -17.46 13.07
C PRO A 226 29.11 -16.28 13.80
N GLY A 227 28.90 -16.20 15.12
CA GLY A 227 29.40 -15.15 16.01
C GLY A 227 28.64 -13.82 16.00
N ALA A 228 27.61 -13.67 15.15
CA ALA A 228 26.84 -12.43 15.06
C ALA A 228 25.58 -12.45 15.96
N GLU A 229 25.05 -11.25 16.22
CA GLU A 229 23.82 -11.03 16.98
C GLU A 229 22.77 -10.26 16.18
N TRP A 230 21.49 -10.51 16.46
CA TRP A 230 20.35 -9.81 15.86
C TRP A 230 19.26 -9.59 16.88
N THR A 231 18.49 -8.51 16.71
CA THR A 231 17.38 -8.15 17.59
C THR A 231 16.21 -7.70 16.75
N ALA A 232 15.00 -8.05 17.20
CA ALA A 232 13.77 -7.43 16.72
C ALA A 232 12.86 -7.09 17.88
N ASP A 233 12.29 -5.91 17.83
CA ASP A 233 11.29 -5.41 18.75
C ASP A 233 9.98 -5.07 18.02
N GLY A 234 9.02 -4.55 18.79
CA GLY A 234 7.80 -3.98 18.23
C GLY A 234 6.74 -4.99 17.83
N TYR A 235 6.89 -6.28 18.12
CA TYR A 235 5.82 -7.24 17.89
C TYR A 235 4.67 -6.99 18.87
N VAL A 236 3.44 -6.90 18.36
CA VAL A 236 2.25 -6.60 19.15
C VAL A 236 1.17 -7.63 18.88
N MET A 237 0.52 -8.08 19.95
CA MET A 237 -0.74 -8.81 19.93
C MET A 237 -1.73 -8.05 20.82
N ALA A 238 -2.93 -7.74 20.32
CA ALA A 238 -3.93 -7.02 21.10
C ALA A 238 -5.35 -7.46 20.73
N PRO A 239 -6.26 -7.63 21.71
CA PRO A 239 -7.68 -7.58 21.43
C PRO A 239 -8.07 -6.19 20.90
N ILE A 240 -9.11 -6.16 20.10
CA ILE A 240 -9.76 -4.93 19.66
C ILE A 240 -11.18 -4.92 20.23
N ASN A 241 -11.63 -3.76 20.73
CA ASN A 241 -12.99 -3.57 21.22
C ASN A 241 -13.70 -2.50 20.37
N GLY A 242 -14.56 -2.97 19.48
CA GLY A 242 -15.21 -2.24 18.40
C GLY A 242 -14.77 -2.73 17.02
N THR A 243 -15.08 -1.91 16.01
CA THR A 243 -14.77 -2.18 14.59
C THR A 243 -13.27 -2.12 14.28
N TRP A 244 -12.91 -2.55 13.05
CA TRP A 244 -11.54 -2.51 12.51
C TRP A 244 -10.83 -1.15 12.64
N HIS A 245 -11.58 -0.04 12.71
CA HIS A 245 -11.04 1.30 12.90
C HIS A 245 -10.14 1.41 14.14
N ARG A 246 -10.41 0.65 15.21
CA ARG A 246 -9.57 0.62 16.41
C ARG A 246 -8.19 0.02 16.15
N ALA A 247 -8.10 -1.01 15.31
CA ALA A 247 -6.82 -1.57 14.88
C ALA A 247 -6.04 -0.56 14.01
N ALA A 248 -6.75 0.17 13.15
CA ALA A 248 -6.17 1.23 12.34
C ALA A 248 -5.69 2.42 13.20
N ASP A 249 -6.46 2.83 14.23
CA ASP A 249 -6.07 3.87 15.20
C ASP A 249 -4.78 3.49 15.94
N LYS A 250 -4.62 2.21 16.34
CA LYS A 250 -3.39 1.70 16.96
C LYS A 250 -2.19 1.85 16.04
N TYR A 251 -2.31 1.43 14.78
CA TYR A 251 -1.24 1.60 13.80
C TYR A 251 -0.93 3.08 13.55
N ARG A 252 -1.97 3.93 13.45
CA ARG A 252 -1.80 5.38 13.31
C ARG A 252 -1.02 5.97 14.49
N ALA A 253 -1.35 5.61 15.73
CA ALA A 253 -0.64 6.08 16.91
C ALA A 253 0.85 5.72 16.89
N TRP A 254 1.21 4.52 16.41
CA TRP A 254 2.60 4.16 16.17
C TRP A 254 3.22 4.97 15.03
N ALA A 255 2.52 5.12 13.90
CA ALA A 255 2.99 5.89 12.75
C ALA A 255 3.32 7.35 13.12
N ASP A 256 2.47 7.99 13.93
CA ASP A 256 2.67 9.36 14.42
C ASP A 256 3.95 9.53 15.27
N SER A 257 4.54 8.44 15.79
CA SER A 257 5.82 8.51 16.52
C SER A 257 7.02 8.72 15.60
N TRP A 258 6.84 8.62 14.27
CA TRP A 258 7.95 8.63 13.33
C TRP A 258 7.71 9.24 11.97
N SER A 259 6.47 9.25 11.48
CA SER A 259 6.14 9.92 10.24
C SER A 259 6.09 11.42 10.49
N THR A 260 6.46 12.20 9.48
CA THR A 260 6.27 13.64 9.51
C THR A 260 5.71 14.05 8.16
N HIS A 261 4.55 14.70 8.18
CA HIS A 261 3.88 15.12 6.96
C HIS A 261 4.33 16.52 6.57
N HIS A 262 4.65 16.69 5.29
CA HIS A 262 5.01 17.97 4.71
C HIS A 262 3.79 18.67 4.12
N SER A 263 3.90 19.99 3.94
CA SER A 263 2.87 20.75 3.22
C SER A 263 2.88 20.37 1.74
N THR A 264 1.74 19.92 1.24
CA THR A 264 1.51 19.70 -0.19
C THR A 264 1.39 21.05 -0.93
N PRO A 265 2.01 21.22 -2.11
CA PRO A 265 1.77 22.37 -2.98
C PRO A 265 0.29 22.55 -3.33
N ASP A 266 -0.16 23.80 -3.43
CA ASP A 266 -1.56 24.13 -3.77
C ASP A 266 -2.02 23.53 -5.10
N SER A 267 -1.11 23.35 -6.06
CA SER A 267 -1.40 22.70 -7.34
C SER A 267 -1.89 21.26 -7.19
N ILE A 268 -1.44 20.55 -6.14
CA ILE A 268 -1.83 19.17 -5.86
C ILE A 268 -2.93 19.11 -4.82
N ALA A 269 -2.86 19.91 -3.74
CA ALA A 269 -3.88 19.95 -2.69
C ALA A 269 -5.30 20.28 -3.22
N ASN A 270 -5.35 20.96 -4.36
CA ASN A 270 -6.57 21.42 -5.01
C ASN A 270 -6.89 20.65 -6.31
N CYS A 271 -6.05 19.69 -6.70
CA CYS A 271 -6.15 18.93 -7.94
C CYS A 271 -7.39 18.03 -7.95
N GLN A 272 -8.13 18.04 -9.06
CA GLN A 272 -9.23 17.09 -9.27
C GLN A 272 -8.73 15.76 -9.84
N GLY A 273 -7.58 15.77 -10.50
CA GLY A 273 -6.97 14.66 -11.19
C GLY A 273 -6.16 15.12 -12.39
N TRP A 274 -5.76 14.17 -13.23
CA TRP A 274 -4.97 14.42 -14.42
C TRP A 274 -5.40 13.54 -15.58
N GLN A 275 -5.11 14.01 -16.79
CA GLN A 275 -5.03 13.13 -17.96
C GLN A 275 -3.65 12.51 -18.01
N ARG A 276 -3.58 11.19 -17.83
CA ARG A 276 -2.35 10.44 -18.07
C ARG A 276 -2.27 10.09 -19.55
N ILE A 277 -1.24 10.62 -20.22
CA ILE A 277 -1.06 10.48 -21.67
C ILE A 277 0.35 9.93 -21.95
N ILE A 278 0.43 8.90 -22.79
CA ILE A 278 1.69 8.46 -23.39
C ILE A 278 1.86 9.21 -24.72
N ALA A 279 2.89 10.04 -24.83
CA ALA A 279 3.19 10.76 -26.08
C ALA A 279 3.77 9.81 -27.14
N LYS A 280 4.70 8.94 -26.73
CA LYS A 280 5.34 7.94 -27.59
C LYS A 280 5.41 6.58 -26.89
N SER A 281 5.02 5.53 -27.60
CA SER A 281 5.06 4.15 -27.10
C SER A 281 6.49 3.61 -26.97
N GLN A 282 6.63 2.50 -26.24
CA GLN A 282 7.88 1.72 -26.12
C GLN A 282 8.49 1.33 -27.49
N TYR A 283 7.62 1.05 -28.47
CA TYR A 283 7.99 0.60 -29.81
C TYR A 283 7.98 1.73 -30.85
N GLY A 284 7.88 2.98 -30.40
CA GLY A 284 8.14 4.16 -31.22
C GLY A 284 6.94 4.79 -31.92
N GLU A 285 5.73 4.27 -31.73
CA GLU A 285 4.50 4.89 -32.23
C GLU A 285 4.27 6.22 -31.48
N ILE A 286 4.04 7.29 -32.24
CA ILE A 286 3.75 8.61 -31.69
C ILE A 286 2.23 8.77 -31.63
N PHE A 287 1.70 8.96 -30.42
CA PHE A 287 0.29 9.25 -30.20
C PHE A 287 0.06 10.76 -30.15
N TYR A 288 0.96 11.51 -29.48
CA TYR A 288 0.79 12.94 -29.25
C TYR A 288 2.11 13.71 -29.45
N PRO A 289 2.29 14.48 -30.53
CA PRO A 289 3.34 15.48 -30.59
C PRO A 289 3.08 16.60 -29.56
N PHE A 290 4.11 17.36 -29.18
CA PHE A 290 3.96 18.39 -28.14
C PHE A 290 2.97 19.50 -28.52
N ASP A 291 2.76 19.76 -29.82
CA ASP A 291 1.75 20.72 -30.31
C ASP A 291 0.30 20.30 -30.02
N ALA A 292 0.06 19.04 -29.60
CA ALA A 292 -1.25 18.59 -29.19
C ALA A 292 -1.64 19.02 -27.76
N MET A 293 -0.70 19.52 -26.95
CA MET A 293 -0.95 19.89 -25.55
C MET A 293 -2.11 20.87 -25.37
N PRO A 294 -2.29 21.93 -26.18
CA PRO A 294 -3.47 22.80 -26.09
C PRO A 294 -4.81 22.05 -26.28
N GLN A 295 -4.85 21.08 -27.19
CA GLN A 295 -6.05 20.26 -27.39
C GLN A 295 -6.28 19.31 -26.21
N ILE A 296 -5.20 18.72 -25.67
CA ILE A 296 -5.28 17.88 -24.46
C ILE A 296 -5.88 18.69 -23.30
N TYR A 297 -5.45 19.95 -23.12
CA TYR A 297 -6.04 20.84 -22.12
C TYR A 297 -7.55 21.05 -22.37
N ALA A 298 -7.92 21.41 -23.61
CA ALA A 298 -9.31 21.66 -23.97
C ALA A 298 -10.22 20.42 -23.75
N ASP A 299 -9.70 19.21 -24.00
CA ASP A 299 -10.41 17.96 -23.74
C ASP A 299 -10.58 17.69 -22.23
N GLY A 300 -9.54 17.93 -21.44
CA GLY A 300 -9.57 17.74 -19.99
C GLY A 300 -10.46 18.74 -19.27
N ALA A 301 -10.43 20.00 -19.69
CA ALA A 301 -11.18 21.09 -19.08
C ALA A 301 -12.71 20.83 -19.12
N LYS A 302 -13.21 20.14 -20.15
CA LYS A 302 -14.62 19.72 -20.24
C LYS A 302 -15.03 18.76 -19.12
N ALA A 303 -14.09 18.01 -18.55
CA ALA A 303 -14.29 17.13 -17.39
C ALA A 303 -13.81 17.76 -16.08
N GLY A 304 -13.43 19.05 -16.06
CA GLY A 304 -12.86 19.69 -14.88
C GLY A 304 -11.45 19.21 -14.53
N ILE A 305 -10.69 18.70 -15.50
CA ILE A 305 -9.30 18.24 -15.36
C ILE A 305 -8.37 19.24 -16.07
N ASP A 306 -7.50 19.88 -15.31
CA ASP A 306 -6.55 20.89 -15.79
C ASP A 306 -5.10 20.39 -15.84
N THR A 307 -4.84 19.17 -15.37
CA THR A 307 -3.49 18.65 -15.22
C THR A 307 -3.19 17.58 -16.27
N LEU A 308 -2.04 17.69 -16.92
CA LEU A 308 -1.47 16.67 -17.80
C LEU A 308 -0.36 15.92 -17.04
N PHE A 309 -0.46 14.60 -17.01
CA PHE A 309 0.59 13.72 -16.53
C PHE A 309 1.21 12.99 -17.73
N LEU A 310 2.38 13.46 -18.17
CA LEU A 310 2.93 13.13 -19.48
C LEU A 310 3.99 12.02 -19.41
N PHE A 311 3.71 10.91 -20.07
CA PHE A 311 4.55 9.72 -20.21
C PHE A 311 5.15 9.67 -21.62
N GLY A 312 6.27 8.94 -21.77
CA GLY A 312 6.88 8.66 -23.07
C GLY A 312 7.27 9.92 -23.86
N TRP A 313 7.66 10.99 -23.17
CA TRP A 313 8.06 12.27 -23.75
C TRP A 313 9.50 12.27 -24.29
N HIS A 314 10.32 11.30 -23.87
CA HIS A 314 11.74 11.20 -24.23
C HIS A 314 11.99 10.36 -25.49
N LYS A 315 13.22 10.37 -25.97
CA LYS A 315 13.68 9.72 -27.21
C LYS A 315 13.34 8.23 -27.24
N GLY A 316 13.46 7.52 -26.12
CA GLY A 316 13.11 6.10 -26.00
C GLY A 316 11.62 5.81 -26.13
N GLY A 317 10.76 6.74 -25.72
CA GLY A 317 9.33 6.47 -25.48
C GLY A 317 9.10 5.74 -24.16
N HIS A 318 7.83 5.53 -23.79
CA HIS A 318 7.48 4.94 -22.49
C HIS A 318 8.06 3.52 -22.31
N ASP A 319 8.57 3.23 -21.11
CA ASP A 319 9.19 1.95 -20.71
C ASP A 319 10.34 1.50 -21.60
N ASN A 320 11.21 2.45 -21.94
CA ASN A 320 12.36 2.24 -22.79
C ASN A 320 13.49 3.23 -22.47
N ASP A 321 14.75 2.83 -22.69
CA ASP A 321 15.94 3.69 -22.66
C ASP A 321 16.17 4.38 -21.30
N TYR A 322 15.68 3.83 -20.19
CA TYR A 322 15.92 4.41 -18.87
C TYR A 322 17.39 4.22 -18.43
N PRO A 323 18.00 5.18 -17.70
CA PRO A 323 17.49 6.51 -17.31
C PRO A 323 17.84 7.62 -18.32
N ASN A 324 18.01 7.32 -19.61
CA ASN A 324 18.40 8.28 -20.64
C ASN A 324 17.24 9.18 -21.09
N TYR A 325 16.95 10.22 -20.30
CA TYR A 325 15.84 11.13 -20.52
C TYR A 325 16.19 12.31 -21.44
N VAL A 326 16.34 12.04 -22.74
CA VAL A 326 16.53 13.07 -23.77
C VAL A 326 15.19 13.42 -24.42
N VAL A 327 14.82 14.71 -24.50
CA VAL A 327 13.56 15.14 -25.15
C VAL A 327 13.51 14.66 -26.60
N CYS A 328 12.37 14.12 -27.03
CA CYS A 328 12.24 13.51 -28.35
C CYS A 328 12.07 14.55 -29.47
N ASP A 329 13.03 14.66 -30.38
CA ASP A 329 12.93 15.54 -31.56
C ASP A 329 11.73 15.23 -32.45
N LYS A 330 11.37 13.94 -32.57
CA LYS A 330 10.20 13.51 -33.36
C LYS A 330 8.85 13.97 -32.76
N LEU A 331 8.82 14.32 -31.47
CA LEU A 331 7.65 14.92 -30.83
C LEU A 331 7.62 16.46 -30.95
N GLY A 332 8.68 17.07 -31.48
CA GLY A 332 8.82 18.52 -31.64
C GLY A 332 10.08 19.11 -30.98
N GLY A 333 10.85 18.33 -30.22
CA GLY A 333 12.08 18.79 -29.57
C GLY A 333 11.85 19.71 -28.37
N LYS A 334 12.96 20.09 -27.73
CA LYS A 334 12.97 20.77 -26.42
C LYS A 334 12.28 22.14 -26.42
N ASP A 335 12.58 23.00 -27.40
CA ASP A 335 12.01 24.35 -27.45
C ASP A 335 10.51 24.33 -27.70
N ASN A 336 10.05 23.45 -28.59
CA ASN A 336 8.62 23.28 -28.84
C ASN A 336 7.90 22.69 -27.62
N PHE A 337 8.54 21.78 -26.90
CA PHE A 337 7.98 21.24 -25.66
C PHE A 337 7.79 22.34 -24.61
N LYS A 338 8.83 23.14 -24.35
CA LYS A 338 8.77 24.30 -23.42
C LYS A 338 7.70 25.31 -23.82
N LYS A 339 7.59 25.60 -25.11
CA LYS A 339 6.54 26.48 -25.66
C LYS A 339 5.15 25.92 -25.35
N ASN A 340 4.91 24.64 -25.59
CA ASN A 340 3.60 24.02 -25.39
C ASN A 340 3.25 23.81 -23.91
N ILE A 341 4.23 23.57 -23.03
CA ILE A 341 4.03 23.63 -21.57
C ILE A 341 3.54 25.02 -21.16
N LYS A 342 4.17 26.09 -21.65
CA LYS A 342 3.73 27.46 -21.36
C LYS A 342 2.32 27.76 -21.88
N LEU A 343 1.96 27.28 -23.07
CA LEU A 343 0.60 27.42 -23.61
C LEU A 343 -0.42 26.69 -22.72
N PHE A 344 -0.08 25.48 -22.26
CA PHE A 344 -0.90 24.71 -21.33
C PHE A 344 -1.10 25.45 -20.00
N GLN A 345 -0.03 26.03 -19.45
CA GLN A 345 -0.06 26.83 -18.22
C GLN A 345 -0.81 28.16 -18.36
N GLN A 346 -0.69 28.84 -19.51
CA GLN A 346 -1.45 30.07 -19.81
C GLN A 346 -2.95 29.82 -19.85
N ALA A 347 -3.38 28.61 -20.21
CA ALA A 347 -4.77 28.21 -20.15
C ALA A 347 -5.26 27.89 -18.72
N GLY A 348 -4.35 27.83 -17.75
CA GLY A 348 -4.61 27.49 -16.34
C GLY A 348 -4.13 26.08 -15.94
N GLY A 349 -3.56 25.31 -16.88
CA GLY A 349 -3.20 23.92 -16.65
C GLY A 349 -1.85 23.70 -15.93
N LYS A 350 -1.62 22.44 -15.55
CA LYS A 350 -0.38 21.96 -14.91
C LYS A 350 0.21 20.77 -15.63
N VAL A 351 1.54 20.68 -15.69
CA VAL A 351 2.24 19.57 -16.36
C VAL A 351 3.13 18.83 -15.36
N ILE A 352 2.86 17.54 -15.18
CA ILE A 352 3.66 16.60 -14.42
C ILE A 352 4.47 15.75 -15.40
N LEU A 353 5.79 15.74 -15.23
CA LEU A 353 6.69 14.95 -16.07
C LEU A 353 6.95 13.58 -15.45
N TYR A 354 6.62 12.52 -16.18
CA TYR A 354 6.91 11.15 -15.76
C TYR A 354 8.39 10.80 -15.93
N SER A 355 8.93 10.06 -14.96
CA SER A 355 10.15 9.28 -15.07
C SER A 355 10.02 8.00 -14.26
N ASN A 356 10.82 6.98 -14.57
CA ASN A 356 10.99 5.81 -13.73
C ASN A 356 12.09 6.04 -12.67
N GLY A 357 11.83 5.61 -11.42
CA GLY A 357 12.70 5.85 -10.27
C GLY A 357 13.68 4.72 -9.92
N GLN A 358 13.64 3.55 -10.58
CA GLN A 358 14.57 2.45 -10.25
C GLN A 358 15.15 1.66 -11.44
N LEU A 359 14.54 1.75 -12.62
CA LEU A 359 14.89 0.89 -13.75
C LEU A 359 16.05 1.46 -14.58
N ILE A 360 16.99 0.59 -14.92
CA ILE A 360 18.09 0.86 -15.84
C ILE A 360 17.96 -0.11 -17.02
N ASP A 361 17.76 0.41 -18.23
CA ASP A 361 17.66 -0.39 -19.44
C ASP A 361 19.03 -0.99 -19.78
N LYS A 362 19.11 -2.32 -19.91
CA LYS A 362 20.38 -3.01 -20.21
C LYS A 362 20.99 -2.63 -21.56
N ASN A 363 20.20 -2.05 -22.46
CA ASN A 363 20.69 -1.60 -23.76
C ASN A 363 21.17 -0.15 -23.76
N ALA A 364 20.86 0.64 -22.73
CA ALA A 364 21.27 2.03 -22.63
C ALA A 364 22.79 2.14 -22.39
N ASP A 365 23.41 3.21 -22.87
CA ASP A 365 24.84 3.46 -22.64
C ASP A 365 25.14 3.61 -21.14
N PHE A 366 24.22 4.22 -20.40
CA PHE A 366 24.30 4.33 -18.93
C PHE A 366 24.51 2.98 -18.24
N TYR A 367 23.87 1.90 -18.71
CA TYR A 367 24.09 0.56 -18.15
C TYR A 367 25.55 0.11 -18.31
N ARG A 368 26.13 0.29 -19.49
CA ARG A 368 27.50 -0.13 -19.79
C ARG A 368 28.54 0.68 -19.02
N GLU A 369 28.28 1.97 -18.82
CA GLU A 369 29.22 2.88 -18.16
C GLU A 369 29.11 2.84 -16.62
N THR A 370 27.90 2.71 -16.08
CA THR A 370 27.64 2.84 -14.63
C THR A 370 26.64 1.80 -14.12
N GLY A 371 25.52 1.60 -14.82
CA GLY A 371 24.36 0.88 -14.33
C GLY A 371 24.62 -0.57 -13.93
N GLN A 372 25.47 -1.29 -14.66
CA GLN A 372 25.85 -2.67 -14.33
C GLN A 372 26.51 -2.77 -12.94
N ARG A 373 27.34 -1.79 -12.58
CA ARG A 373 28.06 -1.76 -11.31
C ARG A 373 27.10 -1.46 -10.16
N ILE A 374 26.16 -0.53 -10.35
CA ILE A 374 25.25 -0.06 -9.29
C ILE A 374 23.93 -0.85 -9.22
N SER A 375 23.74 -1.88 -10.03
CA SER A 375 22.49 -2.64 -10.04
C SER A 375 22.42 -3.61 -8.85
N THR A 376 21.26 -3.72 -8.24
CA THR A 376 20.93 -4.69 -7.19
C THR A 376 21.26 -6.12 -7.63
N LYS A 377 22.00 -6.86 -6.78
CA LYS A 377 22.33 -8.28 -7.02
C LYS A 377 21.57 -9.20 -6.06
N ASP A 378 21.11 -10.34 -6.54
CA ASP A 378 20.48 -11.40 -5.74
C ASP A 378 21.52 -12.19 -4.93
N LEU A 379 21.05 -13.16 -4.13
CA LEU A 379 21.91 -14.03 -3.30
C LEU A 379 22.92 -14.85 -4.11
N ASN A 380 22.70 -15.03 -5.41
CA ASN A 380 23.58 -15.75 -6.33
C ASN A 380 24.51 -14.81 -7.11
N GLY A 381 24.49 -13.50 -6.82
CA GLY A 381 25.27 -12.48 -7.52
C GLY A 381 24.71 -12.07 -8.89
N ASN A 382 23.51 -12.54 -9.26
CA ASN A 382 22.86 -12.15 -10.51
C ASN A 382 22.18 -10.79 -10.37
N GLU A 383 22.07 -10.05 -11.46
CA GLU A 383 21.32 -8.80 -11.49
C GLU A 383 19.83 -9.07 -11.33
N GLN A 384 19.20 -8.35 -10.39
CA GLN A 384 17.75 -8.33 -10.29
C GLN A 384 17.17 -7.63 -11.52
N GLN A 385 16.26 -8.30 -12.21
CA GLN A 385 15.73 -7.86 -13.50
C GLN A 385 14.21 -7.74 -13.51
N GLN A 386 13.72 -6.79 -14.31
CA GLN A 386 12.32 -6.69 -14.69
C GLN A 386 12.20 -6.64 -16.21
N PHE A 387 11.09 -7.20 -16.71
CA PHE A 387 10.82 -7.33 -18.14
C PHE A 387 9.52 -6.62 -18.48
N TYR A 388 9.57 -5.70 -19.44
CA TYR A 388 8.40 -4.96 -19.91
C TYR A 388 8.26 -5.07 -21.42
N GLY A 389 7.11 -5.58 -21.88
CA GLY A 389 6.78 -5.76 -23.29
C GLY A 389 5.45 -5.12 -23.66
N PHE A 390 5.46 -3.82 -23.90
CA PHE A 390 4.31 -3.12 -24.45
C PHE A 390 4.23 -3.42 -25.94
N SER A 391 3.02 -3.76 -26.39
CA SER A 391 2.77 -4.16 -27.78
C SER A 391 1.77 -3.24 -28.46
N GLY A 392 1.86 -3.24 -29.79
CA GLY A 392 0.93 -2.58 -30.69
C GLY A 392 0.05 -3.60 -31.41
N ARG A 393 -0.20 -3.36 -32.69
CA ARG A 393 -1.08 -4.21 -33.53
C ARG A 393 -0.49 -5.57 -33.89
N GLY A 394 0.83 -5.73 -33.80
CA GLY A 394 1.54 -6.96 -34.19
C GLY A 394 1.88 -7.88 -33.02
N MET A 395 2.06 -9.17 -33.31
CA MET A 395 2.39 -10.19 -32.30
C MET A 395 3.89 -10.27 -31.98
N ALA A 396 4.76 -9.91 -32.93
CA ALA A 396 6.21 -10.02 -32.75
C ALA A 396 6.71 -9.22 -31.54
N GLN A 397 6.27 -7.96 -31.40
CA GLN A 397 6.63 -7.13 -30.26
C GLN A 397 6.09 -7.70 -28.93
N ARG A 398 4.89 -8.27 -28.93
CA ARG A 398 4.27 -8.86 -27.73
C ARG A 398 5.02 -10.10 -27.23
N LEU A 399 5.54 -10.91 -28.14
CA LEU A 399 6.17 -12.18 -27.81
C LEU A 399 7.69 -12.08 -27.64
N TYR A 400 8.35 -11.23 -28.43
CA TYR A 400 9.81 -11.20 -28.56
C TYR A 400 10.43 -9.81 -28.32
N GLY A 401 9.60 -8.80 -28.03
CA GLY A 401 10.03 -7.41 -27.94
C GLY A 401 10.26 -6.88 -26.52
N ASN A 402 10.28 -7.74 -25.51
CA ASN A 402 10.48 -7.32 -24.12
C ASN A 402 11.78 -6.54 -23.96
N ARG A 403 11.70 -5.39 -23.27
CA ARG A 403 12.86 -4.70 -22.73
C ARG A 403 13.24 -5.33 -21.40
N THR A 404 14.55 -5.45 -21.17
CA THR A 404 15.11 -5.95 -19.92
C THR A 404 15.74 -4.80 -19.16
N PHE A 405 15.31 -4.63 -17.93
CA PHE A 405 15.82 -3.62 -17.01
C PHE A 405 16.49 -4.29 -15.83
N VAL A 406 17.58 -3.70 -15.33
CA VAL A 406 18.11 -4.01 -14.00
C VAL A 406 17.61 -2.97 -13.00
N LEU A 407 17.56 -3.34 -11.72
CA LEU A 407 17.15 -2.44 -10.64
C LEU A 407 18.36 -1.74 -10.05
N ALA A 408 18.35 -0.41 -9.98
CA ALA A 408 19.38 0.35 -9.28
C ALA A 408 19.36 0.06 -7.76
N CYS A 409 20.52 -0.12 -7.14
CA CYS A 409 20.63 -0.17 -5.69
C CYS A 409 20.39 1.23 -5.11
N PRO A 410 19.43 1.41 -4.18
CA PRO A 410 19.08 2.74 -3.64
C PRO A 410 20.17 3.34 -2.73
N TYR A 411 21.19 2.55 -2.37
CA TYR A 411 22.33 3.02 -1.58
C TYR A 411 23.42 3.69 -2.44
N CYS A 412 23.43 3.46 -3.75
CA CYS A 412 24.44 4.02 -4.65
C CYS A 412 24.18 5.51 -4.93
N GLN A 413 25.16 6.34 -4.61
CA GLN A 413 25.10 7.81 -4.77
C GLN A 413 24.87 8.22 -6.23
N GLU A 414 25.45 7.50 -7.19
CA GLU A 414 25.30 7.76 -8.62
C GLU A 414 23.84 7.62 -9.08
N TRP A 415 23.06 6.74 -8.43
CA TRP A 415 21.64 6.63 -8.72
C TRP A 415 20.86 7.83 -8.20
N PHE A 416 21.12 8.25 -6.96
CA PHE A 416 20.49 9.43 -6.38
C PHE A 416 20.77 10.69 -7.23
N GLU A 417 22.00 10.88 -7.70
CA GLU A 417 22.37 11.98 -8.59
C GLU A 417 21.65 11.89 -9.95
N THR A 418 21.47 10.68 -10.47
CA THR A 418 20.69 10.45 -11.70
C THR A 418 19.24 10.88 -11.51
N LEU A 419 18.61 10.56 -10.37
CA LEU A 419 17.26 11.01 -10.06
C LEU A 419 17.19 12.54 -9.93
N CYS A 420 18.17 13.18 -9.27
CA CYS A 420 18.24 14.64 -9.15
C CYS A 420 18.32 15.34 -10.52
N LYS A 421 19.07 14.78 -11.48
CA LYS A 421 19.14 15.30 -12.86
C LYS A 421 17.80 15.28 -13.58
N VAL A 422 16.92 14.33 -13.26
CA VAL A 422 15.56 14.28 -13.81
C VAL A 422 14.70 15.42 -13.27
N ALA A 423 14.80 15.71 -11.97
CA ALA A 423 14.11 16.87 -11.37
C ALA A 423 14.60 18.18 -11.97
N ASP A 424 15.92 18.33 -12.14
CA ASP A 424 16.52 19.49 -12.79
C ASP A 424 16.01 19.67 -14.22
N LEU A 425 15.88 18.57 -14.97
CA LEU A 425 15.35 18.59 -16.33
C LEU A 425 13.86 18.96 -16.38
N ALA A 426 13.04 18.41 -15.46
CA ALA A 426 11.63 18.76 -15.36
C ALA A 426 11.47 20.28 -15.12
N HIS A 427 12.27 20.84 -14.21
CA HIS A 427 12.31 22.28 -13.98
C HIS A 427 12.79 23.05 -15.21
N GLU A 428 13.84 22.60 -15.89
CA GLU A 428 14.37 23.25 -17.10
C GLU A 428 13.32 23.32 -18.23
N LEU A 429 12.46 22.30 -18.31
CA LEU A 429 11.32 22.22 -19.23
C LEU A 429 10.13 23.09 -18.80
N ALA A 430 10.19 23.69 -17.61
CA ALA A 430 9.15 24.47 -16.95
C ALA A 430 7.91 23.63 -16.55
N CYS A 431 8.08 22.33 -16.27
CA CYS A 431 7.02 21.50 -15.70
C CYS A 431 6.69 21.95 -14.27
N ASP A 432 5.42 21.78 -13.88
CA ASP A 432 4.93 22.10 -12.53
C ASP A 432 5.24 20.98 -11.52
N GLY A 433 5.52 19.78 -12.01
CA GLY A 433 5.81 18.61 -11.18
C GLY A 433 6.68 17.57 -11.85
N VAL A 434 7.31 16.75 -11.02
CA VAL A 434 8.07 15.56 -11.44
C VAL A 434 7.53 14.34 -10.72
N PHE A 435 7.49 13.22 -11.43
CA PHE A 435 7.04 11.95 -10.91
C PHE A 435 8.10 10.87 -11.10
N TYR A 436 8.23 10.01 -10.10
CA TYR A 436 9.13 8.87 -10.13
C TYR A 436 8.37 7.55 -9.90
N ASP A 437 8.33 6.75 -10.96
CA ASP A 437 7.70 5.45 -10.95
C ASP A 437 8.37 4.49 -9.98
N GLN A 438 7.56 3.64 -9.36
CA GLN A 438 7.94 2.55 -8.47
C GLN A 438 8.72 2.91 -7.20
N LEU A 439 8.94 4.18 -6.87
CA LEU A 439 9.69 4.55 -5.67
C LEU A 439 8.99 4.18 -4.35
N GLY A 440 7.67 4.02 -4.33
CA GLY A 440 6.91 3.51 -3.17
C GLY A 440 6.77 1.99 -3.12
N ALA A 441 7.30 1.25 -4.11
CA ALA A 441 7.28 -0.21 -4.11
C ALA A 441 8.36 -0.78 -3.18
N ALA A 442 8.24 -2.06 -2.82
CA ALA A 442 9.32 -2.79 -2.15
C ALA A 442 10.59 -2.82 -3.04
N ASN A 443 11.78 -2.64 -2.46
CA ASN A 443 13.06 -2.78 -3.18
C ASN A 443 13.51 -4.24 -3.10
N ALA A 444 14.15 -4.81 -4.12
CA ALA A 444 14.79 -6.12 -3.96
C ALA A 444 15.94 -6.06 -2.92
N ILE A 445 16.17 -7.13 -2.16
CA ILE A 445 17.34 -7.21 -1.27
C ILE A 445 18.60 -7.24 -2.13
N CYS A 446 19.55 -6.35 -1.84
CA CYS A 446 20.83 -6.31 -2.53
C CYS A 446 21.89 -7.13 -1.76
N CYS A 447 22.63 -7.96 -2.48
CA CYS A 447 23.68 -8.81 -1.91
C CYS A 447 25.08 -8.49 -2.48
N ASP A 448 25.26 -7.31 -3.08
CA ASP A 448 26.56 -6.85 -3.58
C ASP A 448 27.31 -6.03 -2.51
N PRO A 449 28.38 -6.57 -1.89
CA PRO A 449 29.10 -5.85 -0.84
C PRO A 449 29.87 -4.63 -1.37
N SER A 450 30.08 -4.50 -2.70
CA SER A 450 30.77 -3.35 -3.29
C SER A 450 29.95 -2.05 -3.23
N HIS A 451 28.66 -2.13 -2.88
CA HIS A 451 27.74 -0.99 -2.81
C HIS A 451 27.79 -0.25 -1.47
N GLY A 452 28.52 -0.77 -0.47
CA GLY A 452 28.75 -0.07 0.80
C GLY A 452 27.65 -0.25 1.86
N HIS A 453 26.75 -1.22 1.69
CA HIS A 453 25.74 -1.61 2.67
C HIS A 453 26.00 -3.05 3.18
N PRO A 454 25.45 -3.44 4.35
CA PRO A 454 25.47 -4.84 4.79
C PRO A 454 24.84 -5.78 3.77
N VAL A 455 25.28 -7.03 3.72
CA VAL A 455 24.74 -8.06 2.82
C VAL A 455 24.30 -9.30 3.60
N PRO A 456 23.10 -9.85 3.33
CA PRO A 456 22.04 -9.30 2.47
C PRO A 456 21.43 -7.99 3.01
N PHE A 457 21.10 -7.04 2.14
CA PHE A 457 20.59 -5.72 2.54
C PHE A 457 19.09 -5.71 2.78
N THR A 458 18.65 -6.22 3.92
CA THR A 458 17.22 -6.32 4.30
C THR A 458 16.54 -4.98 4.56
N GLN A 459 17.30 -3.89 4.67
CA GLN A 459 16.77 -2.53 4.81
C GLN A 459 16.70 -1.80 3.47
N SER A 460 16.81 -2.51 2.35
CA SER A 460 16.86 -1.87 1.02
C SER A 460 15.63 -1.03 0.70
N THR A 461 14.44 -1.40 1.19
CA THR A 461 13.22 -0.58 1.01
C THR A 461 13.26 0.69 1.87
N LEU A 462 13.76 0.62 3.11
CA LEU A 462 13.98 1.81 3.94
C LEU A 462 15.00 2.76 3.30
N ALA A 463 16.09 2.22 2.75
CA ALA A 463 17.09 3.01 2.03
C ALA A 463 16.47 3.76 0.84
N ARG A 464 15.57 3.12 0.10
CA ARG A 464 14.79 3.76 -0.96
C ARG A 464 13.88 4.86 -0.41
N ALA A 465 13.13 4.63 0.67
CA ALA A 465 12.29 5.64 1.30
C ALA A 465 13.12 6.86 1.76
N ASN A 466 14.30 6.63 2.35
CA ASN A 466 15.22 7.70 2.72
C ASN A 466 15.75 8.47 1.49
N MET A 467 16.02 7.77 0.38
CA MET A 467 16.37 8.40 -0.90
C MET A 467 15.23 9.28 -1.43
N VAL A 468 13.97 8.82 -1.33
CA VAL A 468 12.78 9.62 -1.66
C VAL A 468 12.71 10.89 -0.80
N GLY A 469 12.95 10.80 0.50
CA GLY A 469 13.00 11.97 1.40
C GLY A 469 14.10 12.96 1.02
N LYS A 470 15.31 12.47 0.72
CA LYS A 470 16.42 13.31 0.21
C LYS A 470 16.08 13.99 -1.12
N LEU A 471 15.43 13.27 -2.02
CA LEU A 471 15.02 13.79 -3.33
C LEU A 471 13.93 14.86 -3.17
N ARG A 472 12.97 14.64 -2.27
CA ARG A 472 11.95 15.64 -1.91
C ARG A 472 12.60 16.91 -1.38
N GLN A 473 13.55 16.78 -0.46
CA GLN A 473 14.30 17.91 0.10
C GLN A 473 15.05 18.66 -1.00
N TYR A 474 15.82 17.95 -1.84
CA TYR A 474 16.54 18.54 -2.97
C TYR A 474 15.62 19.36 -3.89
N ILE A 475 14.45 18.80 -4.23
CA ILE A 475 13.45 19.48 -5.06
C ILE A 475 12.88 20.72 -4.36
N ASN A 476 12.53 20.63 -3.09
CA ASN A 476 11.99 21.76 -2.33
C ASN A 476 12.99 22.91 -2.20
N ASP A 477 14.25 22.58 -1.88
CA ASP A 477 15.30 23.59 -1.64
C ASP A 477 15.64 24.33 -2.95
N LYS A 478 15.65 23.63 -4.08
CA LYS A 478 16.05 24.19 -5.38
C LYS A 478 14.88 24.77 -6.17
N TYR A 479 13.70 24.15 -6.07
CA TYR A 479 12.51 24.45 -6.86
C TYR A 479 11.24 24.54 -6.00
N PRO A 480 11.13 25.54 -5.09
CA PRO A 480 9.97 25.67 -4.22
C PRO A 480 8.65 25.67 -5.00
N GLY A 481 7.70 24.84 -4.57
CA GLY A 481 6.38 24.71 -5.19
C GLY A 481 6.27 23.73 -6.37
N MET A 482 7.39 23.18 -6.85
CA MET A 482 7.34 22.05 -7.80
C MET A 482 6.82 20.80 -7.07
N SER A 483 5.81 20.14 -7.64
CA SER A 483 5.24 18.93 -7.04
C SER A 483 6.12 17.70 -7.26
N PHE A 484 6.09 16.80 -6.29
CA PHE A 484 6.84 15.55 -6.29
C PHE A 484 5.91 14.36 -6.00
N GLY A 485 5.75 13.47 -6.98
CA GLY A 485 4.93 12.26 -6.86
C GLY A 485 5.72 10.97 -7.02
N ILE A 486 5.19 9.89 -6.45
CA ILE A 486 5.73 8.53 -6.57
C ILE A 486 4.63 7.53 -6.94
N GLU A 487 5.02 6.38 -7.53
CA GLU A 487 4.12 5.23 -7.68
C GLU A 487 4.16 4.34 -6.44
N HIS A 488 3.06 3.62 -6.20
CA HIS A 488 2.83 2.66 -5.11
C HIS A 488 2.65 3.30 -3.73
N VAL A 489 1.69 2.74 -2.98
CA VAL A 489 1.41 3.12 -1.61
C VAL A 489 2.33 2.33 -0.68
N SER A 490 2.98 3.02 0.25
CA SER A 490 3.71 2.47 1.40
C SER A 490 3.81 3.56 2.45
N ASP A 491 3.50 3.23 3.69
CA ASP A 491 3.61 4.12 4.85
C ASP A 491 4.94 4.89 4.93
N ILE A 492 6.08 4.21 4.78
CA ILE A 492 7.41 4.83 4.99
C ILE A 492 7.85 5.79 3.88
N ALA A 493 7.25 5.70 2.70
CA ALA A 493 7.57 6.56 1.55
C ALA A 493 6.49 7.62 1.30
N ALA A 494 5.25 7.34 1.69
CA ALA A 494 4.09 8.18 1.41
C ALA A 494 4.20 9.58 2.01
N HIS A 495 4.76 9.72 3.22
CA HIS A 495 4.86 11.04 3.86
C HIS A 495 5.87 11.97 3.19
N TYR A 496 6.75 11.45 2.32
CA TYR A 496 7.71 12.26 1.56
C TYR A 496 7.15 12.75 0.21
N SER A 497 6.01 12.25 -0.26
CA SER A 497 5.43 12.65 -1.55
C SER A 497 4.25 13.60 -1.40
N ASP A 498 4.07 14.46 -2.40
CA ASP A 498 2.91 15.37 -2.46
C ASP A 498 1.64 14.63 -2.91
N TYR A 499 1.82 13.53 -3.66
CA TYR A 499 0.76 12.61 -4.06
C TYR A 499 1.33 11.23 -4.40
N ILE A 500 0.46 10.22 -4.37
CA ILE A 500 0.77 8.86 -4.81
C ILE A 500 -0.12 8.50 -5.99
N HIS A 501 0.52 8.08 -7.07
CA HIS A 501 -0.17 7.39 -8.15
C HIS A 501 -0.20 5.88 -7.84
N THR A 502 -1.38 5.33 -7.60
CA THR A 502 -1.52 3.92 -7.18
C THR A 502 -1.47 2.95 -8.35
N VAL A 503 -1.28 1.66 -8.04
CA VAL A 503 -1.45 0.55 -9.01
C VAL A 503 -2.87 -0.03 -9.05
N ASN A 504 -3.69 0.25 -8.02
CA ASN A 504 -5.08 -0.17 -7.93
C ASN A 504 -6.00 1.04 -7.73
N GLY A 505 -7.22 0.98 -8.27
CA GLY A 505 -8.13 2.12 -8.34
C GLY A 505 -9.22 2.19 -7.29
N GLY A 506 -9.32 1.18 -6.41
CA GLY A 506 -10.34 1.13 -5.37
C GLY A 506 -11.77 0.91 -5.90
N ALA A 507 -11.91 0.45 -7.16
CA ALA A 507 -13.19 0.30 -7.84
C ALA A 507 -13.38 -1.04 -8.57
N ALA A 508 -12.34 -1.85 -8.76
CA ALA A 508 -12.45 -3.21 -9.28
C ALA A 508 -13.37 -4.08 -8.41
N VAL A 509 -14.22 -4.87 -9.07
CA VAL A 509 -15.23 -5.71 -8.41
C VAL A 509 -14.90 -7.20 -8.52
N SER A 510 -15.26 -7.97 -7.49
CA SER A 510 -15.15 -9.45 -7.51
C SER A 510 -16.36 -10.14 -8.15
N ASN A 511 -17.49 -9.44 -8.29
CA ASN A 511 -18.69 -9.92 -8.97
C ASN A 511 -18.97 -9.11 -10.25
N PRO A 512 -18.20 -9.27 -11.34
CA PRO A 512 -18.26 -8.38 -12.51
C PRO A 512 -19.60 -8.33 -13.25
N ASN A 513 -20.48 -9.32 -13.05
CA ASN A 513 -21.83 -9.36 -13.61
C ASN A 513 -22.90 -8.76 -12.67
N TRP A 514 -22.51 -8.06 -11.60
CA TRP A 514 -23.39 -7.49 -10.56
C TRP A 514 -24.63 -6.79 -11.12
N ALA A 515 -24.46 -6.02 -12.20
CA ALA A 515 -25.56 -5.26 -12.82
C ALA A 515 -26.61 -6.18 -13.46
N ALA A 516 -26.18 -7.26 -14.11
CA ALA A 516 -27.05 -8.22 -14.77
C ALA A 516 -27.83 -9.09 -13.78
N ILE A 517 -27.26 -9.32 -12.60
CA ILE A 517 -27.87 -10.14 -11.53
C ILE A 517 -28.52 -9.30 -10.42
N GLY A 518 -28.50 -7.97 -10.54
CA GLY A 518 -29.10 -7.05 -9.57
C GLY A 518 -28.48 -7.11 -8.18
N GLN A 519 -27.19 -7.41 -8.07
CA GLN A 519 -26.48 -7.51 -6.79
C GLN A 519 -25.60 -6.27 -6.53
N LYS A 520 -25.37 -5.97 -5.25
CA LYS A 520 -24.41 -4.96 -4.84
C LYS A 520 -23.01 -5.24 -5.41
N PRO A 521 -22.34 -4.25 -6.04
CA PRO A 521 -20.95 -4.39 -6.46
C PRO A 521 -20.03 -4.65 -5.26
N ARG A 522 -19.22 -5.70 -5.31
CA ARG A 522 -18.30 -6.07 -4.23
C ARG A 522 -16.90 -5.61 -4.57
N VAL A 523 -16.38 -4.65 -3.82
CA VAL A 523 -15.05 -4.05 -4.03
C VAL A 523 -14.12 -4.50 -2.90
N PRO A 524 -13.48 -5.68 -3.00
CA PRO A 524 -12.66 -6.20 -1.90
C PRO A 524 -11.44 -5.32 -1.63
N ARG A 525 -10.80 -4.77 -2.68
CA ARG A 525 -9.68 -3.83 -2.53
C ARG A 525 -10.19 -2.41 -2.55
N ASN A 526 -10.65 -1.95 -1.40
CA ASN A 526 -11.36 -0.70 -1.24
C ASN A 526 -10.46 0.49 -0.89
N MET A 527 -9.21 0.22 -0.46
CA MET A 527 -8.21 1.20 0.02
C MET A 527 -8.57 1.94 1.32
N ASP A 528 -9.67 1.55 1.99
CA ASP A 528 -10.18 2.27 3.15
C ASP A 528 -9.19 2.18 4.33
N TRP A 529 -8.46 1.06 4.47
CA TRP A 529 -7.46 0.85 5.51
C TRP A 529 -6.38 1.94 5.50
N PHE A 530 -5.68 2.10 4.38
CA PHE A 530 -4.61 3.10 4.26
C PHE A 530 -5.18 4.52 4.26
N ARG A 531 -6.34 4.76 3.63
CA ARG A 531 -6.97 6.08 3.61
C ARG A 531 -7.41 6.55 4.99
N TYR A 532 -7.84 5.63 5.86
CA TYR A 532 -8.20 5.92 7.24
C TYR A 532 -6.98 6.20 8.13
N ILE A 533 -5.90 5.42 7.96
CA ILE A 533 -4.65 5.61 8.72
C ILE A 533 -3.93 6.89 8.29
N PHE A 534 -3.84 7.16 6.98
CA PHE A 534 -3.12 8.29 6.41
C PHE A 534 -4.05 9.20 5.58
N PRO A 535 -5.04 9.85 6.22
CA PRO A 535 -6.03 10.68 5.54
C PRO A 535 -5.44 11.95 4.91
N GLU A 536 -4.22 12.32 5.26
CA GLU A 536 -3.46 13.43 4.67
C GLU A 536 -2.77 13.07 3.35
N VAL A 537 -2.55 11.79 3.04
CA VAL A 537 -1.89 11.37 1.79
C VAL A 537 -2.87 11.48 0.63
N ILE A 538 -2.49 12.24 -0.40
CA ILE A 538 -3.28 12.41 -1.63
C ILE A 538 -3.00 11.24 -2.56
N ILE A 539 -4.06 10.57 -2.98
CA ILE A 539 -3.98 9.31 -3.71
C ILE A 539 -4.89 9.39 -4.94
N SER A 540 -4.38 8.95 -6.09
CA SER A 540 -5.21 8.82 -7.30
C SER A 540 -6.07 7.56 -7.25
N ASN A 541 -7.20 7.56 -7.98
CA ASN A 541 -7.74 6.29 -8.45
C ASN A 541 -6.88 5.74 -9.60
N ARG A 542 -7.34 4.64 -10.19
CA ARG A 542 -6.85 4.00 -11.41
C ARG A 542 -8.05 3.23 -12.00
N GLU A 543 -7.91 2.60 -13.17
CA GLU A 543 -8.89 1.63 -13.71
C GLU A 543 -10.08 2.19 -14.52
N ILE A 544 -10.17 3.50 -14.82
CA ILE A 544 -11.18 4.03 -15.76
C ILE A 544 -10.52 4.31 -17.12
N ARG A 545 -10.84 3.50 -18.13
CA ARG A 545 -10.12 3.44 -19.43
C ARG A 545 -11.01 3.67 -20.65
N ASP A 546 -12.32 3.66 -20.46
CA ASP A 546 -13.35 3.74 -21.50
C ASP A 546 -14.68 4.15 -20.84
N ASP A 547 -15.77 4.14 -21.62
CA ASP A 547 -17.13 4.45 -21.14
C ASP A 547 -17.82 3.28 -20.40
N SER A 548 -17.07 2.26 -19.95
CA SER A 548 -17.64 1.17 -19.16
C SER A 548 -17.75 1.53 -17.68
N ASP A 549 -18.97 1.36 -17.12
CA ASP A 549 -19.19 1.39 -15.67
C ASP A 549 -18.69 2.71 -15.03
N VAL A 550 -18.94 3.82 -15.74
CA VAL A 550 -18.42 5.15 -15.43
C VAL A 550 -18.94 5.64 -14.08
N GLU A 551 -20.25 5.64 -13.90
CA GLU A 551 -20.88 6.33 -12.78
C GLU A 551 -20.48 5.71 -11.44
N ARG A 552 -20.49 4.37 -11.35
CA ARG A 552 -20.06 3.66 -10.15
C ARG A 552 -18.60 3.97 -9.80
N ARG A 553 -17.70 3.93 -10.80
CA ARG A 553 -16.26 4.16 -10.58
C ARG A 553 -15.96 5.60 -10.21
N VAL A 554 -16.63 6.56 -10.84
CA VAL A 554 -16.51 7.99 -10.51
C VAL A 554 -17.11 8.26 -9.12
N ASN A 555 -18.30 7.75 -8.82
CA ASN A 555 -18.91 7.91 -7.50
C ASN A 555 -18.04 7.28 -6.41
N ARG A 556 -17.41 6.13 -6.67
CA ARG A 556 -16.48 5.50 -5.72
C ARG A 556 -15.25 6.39 -5.49
N LEU A 557 -14.68 7.00 -6.53
CA LEU A 557 -13.60 7.99 -6.38
C LEU A 557 -14.03 9.19 -5.53
N VAL A 558 -15.23 9.73 -5.76
CA VAL A 558 -15.74 10.84 -4.95
C VAL A 558 -15.98 10.38 -3.51
N LEU A 559 -16.59 9.21 -3.32
CA LEU A 559 -16.91 8.60 -2.02
C LEU A 559 -15.68 8.40 -1.14
N THR A 560 -14.49 8.14 -1.70
CA THR A 560 -13.22 7.99 -0.97
C THR A 560 -12.30 9.23 -1.04
N ASN A 561 -12.79 10.31 -1.68
CA ASN A 561 -12.11 11.58 -1.89
C ASN A 561 -10.71 11.40 -2.51
N LEU A 562 -10.61 10.56 -3.53
CA LEU A 562 -9.42 10.37 -4.35
C LEU A 562 -9.36 11.42 -5.47
N ILE A 563 -8.23 11.50 -6.18
CA ILE A 563 -8.09 12.30 -7.40
C ILE A 563 -8.11 11.43 -8.65
N SER A 564 -8.58 11.97 -9.77
CA SER A 564 -8.81 11.16 -10.96
C SER A 564 -7.54 10.89 -11.75
N ASP A 565 -7.37 9.65 -12.15
CA ASP A 565 -6.39 9.19 -13.11
C ASP A 565 -7.09 8.80 -14.41
N VAL A 566 -7.15 9.74 -15.36
CA VAL A 566 -7.81 9.50 -16.64
C VAL A 566 -6.82 8.82 -17.59
N GLU A 567 -7.04 7.53 -17.87
CA GLU A 567 -6.11 6.68 -18.64
C GLU A 567 -6.74 6.02 -19.87
N ILE A 568 -7.39 6.81 -20.74
CA ILE A 568 -8.20 6.29 -21.85
C ILE A 568 -7.39 5.40 -22.79
N TYR A 569 -7.92 4.19 -23.03
CA TYR A 569 -7.29 3.12 -23.80
C TYR A 569 -5.82 2.89 -23.43
N ARG A 570 -5.55 2.91 -22.11
CA ARG A 570 -4.21 2.82 -21.51
C ARG A 570 -3.35 4.00 -21.94
N CYS A 571 -3.85 5.21 -21.68
CA CYS A 571 -3.16 6.49 -21.88
C CYS A 571 -2.85 6.83 -23.36
N LYS A 572 -3.51 6.14 -24.31
CA LYS A 572 -3.31 6.36 -25.76
C LYS A 572 -4.23 7.41 -26.33
N LYS A 573 -5.23 7.85 -25.55
CA LYS A 573 -6.24 8.81 -25.94
C LYS A 573 -6.52 9.83 -24.83
N THR A 574 -7.03 11.00 -25.21
CA THR A 574 -7.61 11.97 -24.27
C THR A 574 -9.00 11.53 -23.84
N ILE A 575 -9.55 12.18 -22.82
CA ILE A 575 -10.91 11.90 -22.33
C ILE A 575 -12.01 12.18 -23.37
N ALA A 576 -11.70 12.90 -24.45
CA ALA A 576 -12.67 13.20 -25.51
C ALA A 576 -13.15 11.96 -26.29
N GLU A 577 -12.40 10.85 -26.26
CA GLU A 577 -12.82 9.58 -26.89
C GLU A 577 -13.81 8.78 -26.03
N THR A 578 -14.12 9.28 -24.82
CA THR A 578 -15.05 8.68 -23.87
C THR A 578 -16.05 9.75 -23.42
N PRO A 579 -16.98 10.17 -24.31
CA PRO A 579 -17.86 11.30 -24.04
C PRO A 579 -18.76 11.11 -22.83
N HIS A 580 -19.15 9.87 -22.50
CA HIS A 580 -19.94 9.58 -21.31
C HIS A 580 -19.11 9.79 -20.04
N TYR A 581 -17.89 9.26 -20.00
CA TYR A 581 -16.94 9.49 -18.92
C TYR A 581 -16.57 10.96 -18.78
N GLN A 582 -16.27 11.67 -19.88
CA GLN A 582 -15.96 13.10 -19.88
C GLN A 582 -17.10 13.91 -19.23
N SER A 583 -18.34 13.63 -19.64
CA SER A 583 -19.53 14.31 -19.13
C SER A 583 -19.74 14.03 -17.64
N TYR A 584 -19.76 12.76 -17.23
CA TYR A 584 -20.04 12.41 -15.84
C TYR A 584 -18.93 12.83 -14.88
N LEU A 585 -17.65 12.71 -15.29
CA LEU A 585 -16.54 13.23 -14.50
C LEU A 585 -16.61 14.75 -14.36
N GLY A 586 -17.02 15.48 -15.41
CA GLY A 586 -17.29 16.92 -15.33
C GLY A 586 -18.36 17.28 -14.30
N LEU A 587 -19.46 16.52 -14.26
CA LEU A 587 -20.51 16.69 -13.25
C LEU A 587 -19.99 16.44 -11.82
N ALA A 588 -19.21 15.37 -11.64
CA ALA A 588 -18.62 15.01 -10.35
C ALA A 588 -17.57 16.03 -9.87
N ASN A 589 -16.71 16.53 -10.75
CA ASN A 589 -15.72 17.55 -10.41
C ASN A 589 -16.39 18.90 -10.11
N ALA A 590 -17.45 19.28 -10.85
CA ALA A 590 -18.26 20.44 -10.50
C ALA A 590 -18.94 20.30 -9.12
N PHE A 591 -19.33 19.07 -8.74
CA PHE A 591 -19.83 18.76 -7.40
C PHE A 591 -18.78 18.92 -6.31
N ARG A 592 -17.56 18.46 -6.55
CA ARG A 592 -16.44 18.66 -5.61
C ARG A 592 -16.09 20.14 -5.44
N VAL A 593 -16.08 20.92 -6.52
CA VAL A 593 -15.79 22.35 -6.50
C VAL A 593 -16.84 23.13 -5.70
N ARG A 594 -18.14 22.93 -5.97
CA ARG A 594 -19.20 23.64 -5.22
C ARG A 594 -19.28 23.22 -3.74
N ASN A 595 -18.83 22.02 -3.40
CA ASN A 595 -18.71 21.52 -2.03
C ASN A 595 -17.28 21.62 -1.46
N ALA A 596 -16.41 22.46 -2.03
CA ALA A 596 -15.01 22.53 -1.61
C ALA A 596 -14.85 22.85 -0.12
N ARG A 597 -15.75 23.63 0.49
CA ARG A 597 -15.74 23.90 1.95
C ARG A 597 -15.82 22.62 2.80
N PHE A 598 -16.48 21.58 2.29
CA PHE A 598 -16.71 20.32 2.99
C PHE A 598 -15.70 19.23 2.62
N LEU A 599 -15.17 19.25 1.40
CA LEU A 599 -14.34 18.16 0.86
C LEU A 599 -12.85 18.49 0.77
N ARG A 600 -12.48 19.77 0.56
CA ARG A 600 -11.08 20.16 0.36
C ARG A 600 -10.32 20.11 1.68
N GLY A 601 -9.32 19.24 1.75
CA GLY A 601 -8.54 19.00 2.96
C GLY A 601 -9.36 18.42 4.11
N ALA A 602 -10.49 17.78 3.79
CA ALA A 602 -11.28 17.04 4.77
C ALA A 602 -10.57 15.73 5.14
N THR A 603 -10.64 15.37 6.42
CA THR A 603 -10.04 14.16 6.95
C THR A 603 -10.98 12.99 6.73
N TYR A 604 -10.59 12.00 5.93
CA TYR A 604 -11.36 10.77 5.72
C TYR A 604 -11.44 9.96 7.02
N ARG A 605 -12.65 9.49 7.35
CA ARG A 605 -12.93 8.71 8.57
C ARG A 605 -13.76 7.46 8.32
N SER A 606 -13.87 7.02 7.06
CA SER A 606 -14.65 5.82 6.69
C SER A 606 -16.04 5.85 7.36
N THR A 607 -16.53 4.75 7.93
CA THR A 607 -17.90 4.67 8.48
C THR A 607 -18.02 5.03 9.96
N ILE A 608 -16.93 5.39 10.66
CA ILE A 608 -16.97 5.58 12.13
C ILE A 608 -17.85 6.76 12.61
N LEU A 609 -18.17 7.70 11.72
CA LEU A 609 -18.90 8.93 12.07
C LEU A 609 -20.42 8.78 12.00
N HIS A 610 -20.95 7.70 11.41
CA HIS A 610 -22.37 7.57 11.14
C HIS A 610 -22.85 6.12 11.16
N HIS A 611 -24.16 5.96 11.29
CA HIS A 611 -24.84 4.70 11.03
C HIS A 611 -25.73 4.84 9.79
N CYS A 612 -25.72 3.82 8.93
CA CYS A 612 -26.63 3.68 7.79
C CYS A 612 -27.42 2.38 8.01
N ASP A 613 -28.74 2.48 8.04
CA ASP A 613 -29.64 1.33 8.29
C ASP A 613 -29.91 0.46 7.05
N ASN A 614 -29.25 0.76 5.94
CA ASN A 614 -29.38 0.03 4.68
C ASN A 614 -28.00 -0.30 4.10
N ASP A 615 -27.66 -1.58 4.15
CA ASP A 615 -26.38 -2.12 3.67
C ASP A 615 -26.24 -2.10 2.14
N GLU A 616 -27.30 -1.78 1.39
CA GLU A 616 -27.23 -1.64 -0.07
C GLU A 616 -26.56 -0.33 -0.51
N LEU A 617 -26.44 0.64 0.40
CA LEU A 617 -25.70 1.87 0.17
C LEU A 617 -24.22 1.68 0.54
N ASP A 618 -23.35 2.29 -0.24
CA ASP A 618 -21.98 2.57 0.16
C ASP A 618 -21.92 3.97 0.76
N SER A 619 -21.26 4.12 1.91
CA SER A 619 -21.16 5.41 2.59
C SER A 619 -19.78 5.64 3.21
N ALA A 620 -19.41 6.92 3.34
CA ALA A 620 -18.13 7.33 3.92
C ALA A 620 -18.27 8.70 4.60
N GLY A 621 -17.65 8.83 5.76
CA GLY A 621 -17.64 9.99 6.62
C GLY A 621 -16.30 10.73 6.58
N TYR A 622 -16.38 12.04 6.80
CA TYR A 622 -15.27 12.98 6.78
C TYR A 622 -15.44 14.05 7.85
N ILE A 623 -14.30 14.60 8.30
CA ILE A 623 -14.26 15.81 9.11
C ILE A 623 -13.72 16.94 8.25
N ALA A 624 -14.55 17.94 7.94
CA ALA A 624 -14.17 19.14 7.20
C ALA A 624 -13.25 20.04 8.04
N ARG A 625 -12.54 20.98 7.39
CA ARG A 625 -11.61 21.90 8.07
C ARG A 625 -12.30 22.80 9.10
N ASP A 626 -13.58 23.10 8.91
CA ASP A 626 -14.38 23.88 9.87
C ASP A 626 -14.97 23.04 11.02
N GLY A 627 -14.64 21.75 11.06
CA GLY A 627 -15.13 20.79 12.06
C GLY A 627 -16.47 20.13 11.70
N SER A 628 -17.11 20.51 10.59
CA SER A 628 -18.35 19.85 10.16
C SER A 628 -18.12 18.38 9.84
N ILE A 629 -19.08 17.53 10.21
CA ILE A 629 -19.11 16.12 9.80
C ILE A 629 -19.80 16.03 8.45
N VAL A 630 -19.17 15.35 7.49
CA VAL A 630 -19.67 15.21 6.12
C VAL A 630 -19.81 13.73 5.80
N ILE A 631 -21.00 13.31 5.43
CA ILE A 631 -21.29 11.93 5.03
C ILE A 631 -21.61 11.92 3.54
N MET A 632 -20.94 11.08 2.77
CA MET A 632 -21.27 10.77 1.39
C MET A 632 -21.91 9.38 1.31
N ALA A 633 -22.91 9.22 0.44
CA ALA A 633 -23.55 7.93 0.20
C ALA A 633 -23.94 7.75 -1.28
N THR A 634 -23.81 6.54 -1.80
CA THR A 634 -24.13 6.18 -3.19
C THR A 634 -24.60 4.72 -3.28
N GLN A 635 -25.31 4.38 -4.36
CA GLN A 635 -25.57 2.99 -4.75
C GLN A 635 -25.63 2.89 -6.29
N SER A 636 -25.44 1.69 -6.86
CA SER A 636 -25.36 1.52 -8.33
C SER A 636 -26.19 0.39 -8.92
N HIS A 637 -26.83 -0.45 -8.11
CA HIS A 637 -27.42 -1.71 -8.58
C HIS A 637 -28.95 -1.76 -8.47
N LEU A 638 -29.54 -0.99 -7.54
CA LEU A 638 -30.98 -0.88 -7.38
C LEU A 638 -31.50 0.30 -8.18
N ASP A 639 -32.75 0.22 -8.62
CA ASP A 639 -33.44 1.38 -9.20
C ASP A 639 -33.58 2.51 -8.19
N ASN A 640 -33.85 2.14 -6.93
CA ASN A 640 -33.94 3.05 -5.82
C ASN A 640 -33.65 2.34 -4.49
N ALA A 641 -32.92 3.00 -3.60
CA ALA A 641 -32.71 2.58 -2.22
C ALA A 641 -33.02 3.75 -1.27
N THR A 642 -33.52 3.42 -0.07
CA THR A 642 -33.79 4.41 0.97
C THR A 642 -33.03 4.02 2.24
N ALA A 643 -32.47 4.99 2.93
CA ALA A 643 -31.78 4.77 4.20
C ALA A 643 -31.97 5.95 5.16
N LEU A 644 -32.03 5.68 6.46
CA LEU A 644 -31.79 6.67 7.49
C LEU A 644 -30.28 6.71 7.82
N ILE A 645 -29.65 7.85 7.55
CA ILE A 645 -28.26 8.10 7.95
C ILE A 645 -28.25 8.93 9.22
N THR A 646 -27.80 8.33 10.30
CA THR A 646 -27.74 8.97 11.63
C THR A 646 -26.31 9.33 11.97
N VAL A 647 -26.09 10.58 12.38
CA VAL A 647 -24.80 11.09 12.87
C VAL A 647 -24.96 11.44 14.35
N PRO A 648 -24.38 10.66 15.27
CA PRO A 648 -24.49 10.92 16.70
C PRO A 648 -23.95 12.30 17.08
N ASN A 649 -24.62 12.97 18.02
CA ASN A 649 -24.21 14.28 18.56
C ASN A 649 -23.95 15.34 17.47
N ALA A 650 -24.73 15.34 16.39
CA ALA A 650 -24.59 16.32 15.32
C ALA A 650 -25.94 16.74 14.75
N LYS A 651 -26.03 18.00 14.33
CA LYS A 651 -27.22 18.58 13.72
C LYS A 651 -27.02 18.73 12.22
N PHE A 652 -27.96 18.25 11.42
CA PHE A 652 -27.96 18.45 9.96
C PHE A 652 -27.97 19.94 9.59
N ILE A 653 -27.13 20.34 8.63
CA ILE A 653 -27.00 21.73 8.17
C ILE A 653 -27.17 21.91 6.66
N ALA A 654 -26.80 20.95 5.83
CA ALA A 654 -26.89 21.05 4.37
C ALA A 654 -26.81 19.69 3.68
N ASN A 655 -27.35 19.60 2.46
CA ASN A 655 -27.08 18.49 1.54
C ASN A 655 -26.82 19.02 0.12
N ASP A 656 -26.20 18.19 -0.71
CA ASP A 656 -26.08 18.36 -2.16
C ASP A 656 -26.01 16.97 -2.81
N ALA A 657 -26.28 16.87 -4.11
CA ALA A 657 -26.32 15.60 -4.81
C ALA A 657 -25.87 15.72 -6.28
N ILE A 658 -25.56 14.56 -6.87
CA ILE A 658 -25.52 14.34 -8.32
C ILE A 658 -26.39 13.12 -8.65
N GLY A 659 -27.03 13.14 -9.82
CA GLY A 659 -27.96 12.10 -10.22
C GLY A 659 -29.27 12.12 -9.40
N ASP A 660 -29.98 10.99 -9.40
CA ASP A 660 -31.23 10.85 -8.66
C ASP A 660 -30.96 10.57 -7.17
N ALA A 661 -30.72 11.60 -6.36
CA ALA A 661 -30.59 11.46 -4.92
C ALA A 661 -31.16 12.66 -4.15
N THR A 662 -31.92 12.38 -3.09
CA THR A 662 -32.62 13.41 -2.31
C THR A 662 -32.67 13.05 -0.83
N ARG A 663 -32.63 14.06 0.04
CA ARG A 663 -32.94 13.90 1.47
C ARG A 663 -34.36 14.38 1.76
N ASN A 664 -35.17 13.53 2.38
CA ASN A 664 -36.53 13.83 2.81
C ASN A 664 -36.55 14.66 4.11
N ALA A 665 -37.73 15.21 4.44
CA ALA A 665 -37.92 16.03 5.63
C ALA A 665 -37.74 15.24 6.94
N ASP A 666 -38.09 13.95 6.92
CA ASP A 666 -37.92 13.01 8.05
C ASP A 666 -36.46 12.59 8.27
N GLY A 667 -35.53 13.02 7.40
CA GLY A 667 -34.11 12.70 7.48
C GLY A 667 -33.67 11.49 6.68
N THR A 668 -34.61 10.72 6.10
CA THR A 668 -34.27 9.62 5.20
C THR A 668 -33.67 10.15 3.90
N VAL A 669 -32.73 9.40 3.33
CA VAL A 669 -32.21 9.64 1.98
C VAL A 669 -32.80 8.63 1.02
N ARG A 670 -33.18 9.11 -0.17
CA ARG A 670 -33.57 8.28 -1.31
C ARG A 670 -32.47 8.41 -2.36
N ILE A 671 -31.90 7.29 -2.78
CA ILE A 671 -30.82 7.23 -3.78
C ILE A 671 -31.24 6.29 -4.91
N GLY A 672 -31.58 6.88 -6.05
CA GLY A 672 -31.77 6.18 -7.31
C GLY A 672 -30.46 5.61 -7.86
N ARG A 673 -30.55 4.80 -8.90
CA ARG A 673 -29.37 4.16 -9.51
C ARG A 673 -28.29 5.19 -9.86
N HIS A 674 -27.08 5.01 -9.34
CA HIS A 674 -25.93 5.91 -9.51
C HIS A 674 -26.08 7.31 -8.90
N GLY A 675 -27.10 7.54 -8.09
CA GLY A 675 -27.21 8.75 -7.28
C GLY A 675 -26.08 8.79 -6.24
N LEU A 676 -25.52 9.98 -6.02
CA LEU A 676 -24.57 10.26 -4.94
C LEU A 676 -25.07 11.49 -4.19
N ILE A 677 -25.10 11.39 -2.86
CA ILE A 677 -25.51 12.48 -1.98
C ILE A 677 -24.41 12.80 -0.97
N LEU A 678 -24.23 14.08 -0.68
CA LEU A 678 -23.46 14.61 0.44
C LEU A 678 -24.42 15.18 1.47
N LEU A 679 -24.16 14.85 2.73
CA LEU A 679 -24.87 15.34 3.90
C LEU A 679 -23.85 16.01 4.83
N ALA A 680 -24.11 17.24 5.26
CA ALA A 680 -23.26 17.95 6.20
C ALA A 680 -23.98 18.16 7.53
N PHE A 681 -23.24 17.99 8.62
CA PHE A 681 -23.71 18.10 9.99
C PHE A 681 -22.74 18.95 10.81
N GLN A 682 -23.28 19.77 11.71
CA GLN A 682 -22.53 20.50 12.72
C GLN A 682 -22.47 19.66 14.00
N PRO A 683 -21.28 19.35 14.54
CA PRO A 683 -21.17 18.72 15.85
C PRO A 683 -21.86 19.53 16.93
N GLN A 684 -22.54 18.85 17.84
CA GLN A 684 -23.11 19.40 19.06
C GLN A 684 -22.18 19.06 20.24
N PRO A 685 -21.99 20.00 21.17
CA PRO A 685 -21.12 19.80 22.34
C PRO A 685 -21.61 18.70 23.28
#